data_AF-H2JBE9-F1
#
_entry.id   AF-H2JBE9-F1
#
_cell.length_a   1.000
_cell.length_b   1.000
_cell.length_c   1.000
_cell.angle_alpha   90.00
_cell.angle_beta   90.00
_cell.angle_gamma   90.00
#
_symmetry.space_group_name_H-M   'P 1'
#
loop_
_entity.id
_entity.type
_entity.pdbx_description
1 polymer ?
#
loop_
_entity_poly.entity_id
_entity_poly.type
_entity_poly.pdbx_seq_one_letter_code
_entity_poly.pdbx_strand_id
1 'polypeptide(L)'
;MDKMKRVSIYALIVAIVITITQFNFQYECSSATAAFNYGEALQKSVLFYEAQRSGSLSTSNIPTRLLWRGDAQLTDGQKEGLDLTGGWVDAGDNIKFGVTCAYTTSLLAFGAIEYKDAYEKSGQMKWLQNQLKWINDYFIKCHPEPNVFWAQVGMTANDHNNWVPIEVTHLMNDRAAIKLDEQHPGTEVAMGTAAAMAASSIVFRNTDPTYADKLLEHAKQLYVFGDKYRGVFSDVISKVDPQGAAAYTSHSGYNDELVWGSIWLYKAMEAKSSGSGSDYLAKAKEYYNGIGKEANQQVHKYKWAHCWDDQSFGCYILMSQIDPETSLYREDAERWLNWWTVGGTENNADGTKISYTPGGHAKLDSWGSFRYVSTTALFALVYSDKLSDTVKKARYHDFAVKQINYILGDNPRKASYIVGFGQNYPQHPHHRTAHSSWGQKMDNPTEHRHILYGALVGSVDSTDGFNDAISDYVSNEVAIDYNAGLTGALARMYSEFGGTPIPDSSFPLPDKPYQPKDEWPVFANTYFNGTSGTQFTLTVENRSAWPARPSNKLKIRYFFTLDAKDISDISIKAPTWVKVTGPTAWDTEKKVYYYTLDLSGKNIYPGYGWDAGGPELDFTISSASNTWNVSNDWSYENWDATYINGTRKYAPNIPIYEGDSYKKLAGNEPSGGSEEPVIIPGDINKDGNIDALDVALLKKYLLGNTLEYDISAADMNSDKNIDALDFALLKKALLSQ
;
A
#
# COMPACT_ATOMS: atom_id res chain seq x y z
N MET A 1 -47.95 -60.48 -42.76
CA MET A 1 -46.87 -60.63 -41.75
C MET A 1 -45.83 -59.50 -41.75
N ASP A 2 -46.01 -58.41 -42.51
CA ASP A 2 -44.93 -57.41 -42.75
C ASP A 2 -44.97 -56.10 -41.94
N LYS A 3 -46.08 -55.76 -41.27
CA LYS A 3 -46.16 -54.50 -40.49
C LYS A 3 -45.53 -54.57 -39.09
N MET A 4 -45.46 -55.76 -38.46
CA MET A 4 -44.93 -55.88 -37.09
C MET A 4 -43.39 -55.92 -37.02
N LYS A 5 -42.68 -56.36 -38.07
CA LYS A 5 -41.21 -56.42 -38.04
C LYS A 5 -40.51 -55.06 -38.17
N ARG A 6 -41.16 -54.04 -38.76
CA ARG A 6 -40.55 -52.70 -38.90
C ARG A 6 -40.58 -51.89 -37.60
N VAL A 7 -41.63 -52.02 -36.78
CA VAL A 7 -41.79 -51.26 -35.53
C VAL A 7 -40.69 -51.64 -34.51
N SER A 8 -40.35 -52.92 -34.39
CA SER A 8 -39.31 -53.39 -33.46
C SER A 8 -37.90 -52.88 -33.79
N ILE A 9 -37.58 -52.64 -35.07
CA ILE A 9 -36.26 -52.13 -35.48
C ILE A 9 -36.14 -50.63 -35.17
N TYR A 10 -37.18 -49.83 -35.45
CA TYR A 10 -37.18 -48.42 -35.07
C TYR A 10 -37.17 -48.22 -33.55
N ALA A 11 -37.87 -49.07 -32.78
CA ALA A 11 -37.81 -49.04 -31.32
C ALA A 11 -36.39 -49.32 -30.79
N LEU A 12 -35.66 -50.26 -31.39
CA LEU A 12 -34.28 -50.58 -30.98
C LEU A 12 -33.29 -49.47 -31.33
N ILE A 13 -33.43 -48.85 -32.52
CA ILE A 13 -32.56 -47.74 -32.94
C ILE A 13 -32.83 -46.50 -32.08
N VAL A 14 -34.09 -46.17 -31.79
CA VAL A 14 -34.44 -45.07 -30.88
C VAL A 14 -33.96 -45.35 -29.45
N ALA A 15 -34.04 -46.59 -28.96
CA ALA A 15 -33.48 -46.95 -27.66
C ALA A 15 -31.96 -46.79 -27.59
N ILE A 16 -31.22 -47.16 -28.65
CA ILE A 16 -29.76 -46.99 -28.72
C ILE A 16 -29.37 -45.50 -28.85
N VAL A 17 -30.13 -44.71 -29.60
CA VAL A 17 -29.89 -43.25 -29.67
C VAL A 17 -30.18 -42.60 -28.31
N ILE A 18 -31.23 -43.01 -27.60
CA ILE A 18 -31.57 -42.46 -26.28
C ILE A 18 -30.54 -42.86 -25.21
N THR A 19 -30.02 -44.09 -25.20
CA THR A 19 -28.95 -44.48 -24.26
C THR A 19 -27.61 -43.81 -24.58
N ILE A 20 -27.31 -43.49 -25.84
CA ILE A 20 -26.13 -42.68 -26.20
C ILE A 20 -26.31 -41.22 -25.78
N THR A 21 -27.53 -40.66 -25.80
CA THR A 21 -27.80 -39.30 -25.27
C THR A 21 -27.87 -39.19 -23.74
N GLN A 22 -27.81 -40.31 -23.00
CA GLN A 22 -27.74 -40.29 -21.53
C GLN A 22 -26.35 -40.55 -20.97
N PHE A 23 -25.41 -41.04 -21.78
CA PHE A 23 -23.99 -40.82 -21.53
C PHE A 23 -23.60 -39.44 -22.05
N ASN A 24 -24.02 -38.42 -21.30
CA ASN A 24 -23.13 -37.28 -21.11
C ASN A 24 -21.82 -37.84 -20.56
N PHE A 25 -20.85 -38.07 -21.44
CA PHE A 25 -19.47 -37.82 -21.08
C PHE A 25 -19.42 -36.33 -20.74
N GLN A 26 -19.75 -36.01 -19.49
CA GLN A 26 -18.94 -35.04 -18.78
C GLN A 26 -17.52 -35.56 -18.94
N TYR A 27 -16.81 -34.97 -19.90
CA TYR A 27 -15.45 -34.58 -19.62
C TYR A 27 -15.55 -33.68 -18.38
N GLU A 28 -15.55 -34.32 -17.22
CA GLU A 28 -14.75 -33.82 -16.12
C GLU A 28 -13.36 -33.67 -16.71
N CYS A 29 -13.11 -32.46 -17.26
CA CYS A 29 -11.78 -31.93 -17.32
C CYS A 29 -11.33 -31.96 -15.87
N SER A 30 -10.60 -33.03 -15.51
CA SER A 30 -9.99 -33.17 -14.19
C SER A 30 -9.18 -31.91 -13.99
N SER A 31 -9.73 -30.96 -13.21
CA SER A 31 -9.03 -29.73 -12.92
C SER A 31 -7.80 -30.16 -12.15
N ALA A 32 -6.64 -30.09 -12.82
CA ALA A 32 -5.38 -30.50 -12.24
C ALA A 32 -5.27 -29.79 -10.89
N THR A 33 -5.22 -30.57 -9.80
CA THR A 33 -5.30 -30.03 -8.45
C THR A 33 -4.31 -28.89 -8.31
N ALA A 34 -4.82 -27.68 -8.04
CA ALA A 34 -4.02 -26.48 -8.10
C ALA A 34 -2.77 -26.63 -7.22
N ALA A 35 -1.58 -26.56 -7.82
CA ALA A 35 -0.32 -26.70 -7.10
C ALA A 35 -0.16 -25.62 -6.01
N PHE A 36 -0.76 -24.45 -6.26
CA PHE A 36 -0.82 -23.31 -5.35
C PHE A 36 -2.21 -22.68 -5.40
N ASN A 37 -2.58 -21.94 -4.35
CA ASN A 37 -3.83 -21.18 -4.33
C ASN A 37 -3.70 -19.87 -5.13
N TYR A 38 -3.80 -19.93 -6.46
CA TYR A 38 -3.61 -18.75 -7.33
C TYR A 38 -4.63 -17.63 -7.06
N GLY A 39 -5.86 -17.98 -6.65
CA GLY A 39 -6.87 -16.99 -6.26
C GLY A 39 -6.49 -16.18 -5.02
N GLU A 40 -5.90 -16.81 -4.01
CA GLU A 40 -5.36 -16.13 -2.82
C GLU A 40 -4.09 -15.33 -3.14
N ALA A 41 -3.19 -15.86 -3.98
CA ALA A 41 -2.02 -15.12 -4.44
C ALA A 41 -2.42 -13.84 -5.19
N LEU A 42 -3.41 -13.93 -6.10
CA LEU A 42 -3.98 -12.79 -6.82
C LEU A 42 -4.57 -11.76 -5.86
N GLN A 43 -5.41 -12.21 -4.92
CA GLN A 43 -6.03 -11.36 -3.91
C GLN A 43 -5.00 -10.59 -3.08
N LYS A 44 -3.92 -11.26 -2.66
CA LYS A 44 -2.82 -10.62 -1.93
C LYS A 44 -2.06 -9.65 -2.83
N SER A 45 -1.73 -10.00 -4.07
CA SER A 45 -1.07 -9.10 -5.02
C SER A 45 -1.87 -7.81 -5.29
N VAL A 46 -3.21 -7.89 -5.31
CA VAL A 46 -4.09 -6.70 -5.42
C VAL A 46 -4.18 -5.89 -4.11
N LEU A 47 -4.01 -6.53 -2.94
CA LEU A 47 -3.92 -5.84 -1.65
C LEU A 47 -2.60 -5.06 -1.48
N PHE A 48 -1.49 -5.54 -2.02
CA PHE A 48 -0.19 -4.86 -1.93
C PHE A 48 -0.26 -3.39 -2.38
N TYR A 49 -0.92 -3.08 -3.51
CA TYR A 49 -1.11 -1.69 -3.97
C TYR A 49 -1.91 -0.80 -3.01
N GLU A 50 -2.67 -1.38 -2.08
CA GLU A 50 -3.33 -0.67 -1.00
C GLU A 50 -2.33 -0.21 0.07
N ALA A 51 -1.33 -1.03 0.35
CA ALA A 51 -0.23 -0.73 1.26
C ALA A 51 0.69 0.38 0.73
N GLN A 52 0.76 0.57 -0.59
CA GLN A 52 1.54 1.63 -1.24
C GLN A 52 0.83 2.99 -1.32
N ARG A 53 -0.45 3.11 -0.93
CA ARG A 53 -1.22 4.36 -1.14
C ARG A 53 -0.68 5.56 -0.34
N SER A 54 -0.49 6.68 -1.02
CA SER A 54 -0.24 8.02 -0.45
C SER A 54 -1.52 8.88 -0.52
N GLY A 55 -1.69 9.85 0.40
CA GLY A 55 -2.86 10.74 0.47
C GLY A 55 -3.76 10.49 1.70
N SER A 56 -4.95 11.09 1.71
CA SER A 56 -5.94 10.83 2.76
C SER A 56 -6.70 9.53 2.48
N LEU A 57 -6.56 8.56 3.38
CA LEU A 57 -7.34 7.33 3.40
C LEU A 57 -8.66 7.54 4.18
N SER A 58 -8.63 8.38 5.22
CA SER A 58 -9.71 8.62 6.17
C SER A 58 -10.93 9.34 5.56
N THR A 59 -10.70 10.22 4.57
CA THR A 59 -11.77 10.94 3.87
C THR A 59 -12.03 10.44 2.45
N SER A 60 -11.36 9.36 2.02
CA SER A 60 -11.54 8.82 0.66
C SER A 60 -12.83 8.00 0.54
N ASN A 61 -13.45 8.05 -0.64
CA ASN A 61 -14.52 7.13 -1.01
C ASN A 61 -14.00 5.75 -1.46
N ILE A 62 -12.67 5.60 -1.65
CA ILE A 62 -12.03 4.32 -1.92
C ILE A 62 -11.52 3.76 -0.58
N PRO A 63 -12.10 2.67 -0.06
CA PRO A 63 -11.75 2.17 1.27
C PRO A 63 -10.31 1.65 1.33
N THR A 64 -9.72 1.74 2.52
CA THR A 64 -8.58 0.91 2.94
C THR A 64 -9.08 -0.21 3.86
N ARG A 65 -8.46 -1.38 3.73
CA ARG A 65 -8.66 -2.56 4.56
C ARG A 65 -7.47 -2.80 5.52
N LEU A 66 -6.40 -2.01 5.37
CA LEU A 66 -5.17 -2.11 6.15
C LEU A 66 -5.23 -1.15 7.35
N LEU A 67 -5.48 -1.68 8.55
CA LEU A 67 -5.59 -0.89 9.80
C LEU A 67 -4.29 -0.19 10.21
N TRP A 68 -3.15 -0.63 9.67
CA TRP A 68 -1.83 -0.03 9.91
C TRP A 68 -1.44 1.06 8.89
N ARG A 69 -2.28 1.30 7.87
CA ARG A 69 -2.10 2.42 6.94
C ARG A 69 -3.01 3.58 7.33
N GLY A 70 -2.42 4.77 7.43
CA GLY A 70 -3.11 6.02 7.77
C GLY A 70 -3.00 7.07 6.67
N ASP A 71 -3.57 8.24 6.96
CA ASP A 71 -3.40 9.44 6.13
C ASP A 71 -1.93 9.84 6.08
N ALA A 72 -1.41 10.02 4.87
CA ALA A 72 0.00 10.26 4.63
C ALA A 72 0.21 11.35 3.57
N GLN A 73 1.29 12.12 3.72
CA GLN A 73 1.78 13.02 2.67
C GLN A 73 0.72 14.06 2.20
N LEU A 74 -0.12 14.53 3.12
CA LEU A 74 -1.23 15.47 2.85
C LEU A 74 -0.79 16.87 2.39
N THR A 75 0.52 17.14 2.38
CA THR A 75 1.13 18.40 1.95
C THR A 75 1.73 18.33 0.54
N ASP A 76 1.68 17.19 -0.13
CA ASP A 76 2.25 17.00 -1.47
C ASP A 76 1.62 17.98 -2.48
N GLY A 77 2.46 18.77 -3.16
CA GLY A 77 2.05 19.80 -4.11
C GLY A 77 1.79 21.19 -3.52
N GLN A 78 1.70 21.34 -2.18
CA GLN A 78 1.33 22.63 -1.57
C GLN A 78 2.36 23.74 -1.83
N LYS A 79 3.65 23.40 -1.98
CA LYS A 79 4.72 24.36 -2.31
C LYS A 79 4.65 24.83 -3.76
N GLU A 80 4.14 23.95 -4.61
CA GLU A 80 3.93 24.14 -6.05
C GLU A 80 2.57 24.80 -6.36
N GLY A 81 1.74 25.04 -5.35
CA GLY A 81 0.42 25.65 -5.48
C GLY A 81 -0.68 24.70 -5.94
N LEU A 82 -0.49 23.40 -5.76
CA LEU A 82 -1.37 22.33 -6.25
C LEU A 82 -1.75 21.32 -5.15
N ASP A 83 -2.74 20.49 -5.43
CA ASP A 83 -2.98 19.24 -4.70
C ASP A 83 -2.35 18.10 -5.49
N LEU A 84 -1.22 17.56 -5.00
CA LEU A 84 -0.59 16.35 -5.53
C LEU A 84 -0.69 15.19 -4.52
N THR A 85 -1.70 15.20 -3.65
CA THR A 85 -2.00 14.09 -2.73
C THR A 85 -2.67 12.94 -3.47
N GLY A 86 -2.44 11.70 -3.04
CA GLY A 86 -2.86 10.51 -3.78
C GLY A 86 -1.67 9.73 -4.35
N GLY A 87 -2.00 8.70 -5.14
CA GLY A 87 -1.03 7.88 -5.86
C GLY A 87 -0.41 6.78 -4.99
N TRP A 88 0.64 6.15 -5.51
CA TRP A 88 1.43 5.15 -4.80
C TRP A 88 2.84 5.66 -4.53
N VAL A 89 3.40 5.26 -3.40
CA VAL A 89 4.86 5.25 -3.22
C VAL A 89 5.43 4.01 -3.91
N ASP A 90 6.63 4.19 -4.44
CA ASP A 90 7.21 3.29 -5.43
C ASP A 90 7.59 1.92 -4.88
N ALA A 91 8.44 1.92 -3.85
CA ALA A 91 9.09 0.71 -3.35
C ALA A 91 8.98 0.60 -1.83
N GLY A 92 10.07 0.21 -1.15
CA GLY A 92 10.22 0.35 0.29
C GLY A 92 10.42 1.79 0.79
N ASP A 93 10.50 2.76 -0.12
CA ASP A 93 10.64 4.19 0.14
C ASP A 93 9.29 4.92 0.16
N ASN A 94 9.33 6.26 0.22
CA ASN A 94 8.11 7.07 0.26
C ASN A 94 8.00 8.05 -0.93
N ILE A 95 8.70 7.78 -2.03
CA ILE A 95 8.75 8.63 -3.22
C ILE A 95 7.68 8.18 -4.22
N LYS A 96 7.08 9.13 -4.94
CA LYS A 96 6.10 8.84 -5.98
C LYS A 96 6.73 9.05 -7.35
N PHE A 97 7.37 8.02 -7.89
CA PHE A 97 7.97 8.06 -9.23
C PHE A 97 6.90 7.82 -10.32
N GLY A 98 6.76 8.79 -11.23
CA GLY A 98 5.75 8.75 -12.29
C GLY A 98 5.98 7.61 -13.30
N VAL A 99 7.24 7.30 -13.60
CA VAL A 99 7.62 6.24 -14.57
C VAL A 99 7.12 4.85 -14.14
N THR A 100 7.39 4.44 -12.91
CA THR A 100 6.94 3.15 -12.36
C THR A 100 5.46 3.13 -12.08
N CYS A 101 4.88 4.24 -11.60
CA CYS A 101 3.43 4.37 -11.45
C CYS A 101 2.71 4.16 -12.79
N ALA A 102 3.18 4.80 -13.86
CA ALA A 102 2.61 4.71 -15.20
C ALA A 102 2.72 3.29 -15.77
N TYR A 103 3.92 2.72 -15.77
CA TYR A 103 4.18 1.33 -16.17
C TYR A 103 3.25 0.35 -15.43
N THR A 104 3.25 0.41 -14.09
CA THR A 104 2.44 -0.46 -13.22
C THR A 104 0.97 -0.37 -13.58
N THR A 105 0.43 0.85 -13.67
CA THR A 105 -0.98 1.07 -13.98
C THR A 105 -1.35 0.51 -15.34
N SER A 106 -0.49 0.66 -16.35
CA SER A 106 -0.73 0.11 -17.69
C SER A 106 -0.76 -1.43 -17.69
N LEU A 107 0.12 -2.10 -16.93
CA LEU A 107 0.12 -3.57 -16.82
C LEU A 107 -1.03 -4.12 -15.97
N LEU A 108 -1.41 -3.44 -14.88
CA LEU A 108 -2.58 -3.81 -14.09
C LEU A 108 -3.86 -3.71 -14.92
N ALA A 109 -4.01 -2.65 -15.72
CA ALA A 109 -5.11 -2.51 -16.66
C ALA A 109 -5.04 -3.56 -17.79
N PHE A 110 -3.86 -3.83 -18.35
CA PHE A 110 -3.66 -4.89 -19.36
C PHE A 110 -4.10 -6.26 -18.86
N GLY A 111 -3.66 -6.66 -17.66
CA GLY A 111 -4.09 -7.91 -17.03
C GLY A 111 -5.60 -7.96 -16.82
N ALA A 112 -6.23 -6.86 -16.40
CA ALA A 112 -7.68 -6.76 -16.25
C ALA A 112 -8.44 -6.88 -17.57
N ILE A 113 -7.84 -6.45 -18.69
CA ILE A 113 -8.44 -6.50 -20.03
C ILE A 113 -8.35 -7.91 -20.62
N GLU A 114 -7.17 -8.53 -20.60
CA GLU A 114 -6.99 -9.88 -21.18
C GLU A 114 -7.67 -10.96 -20.31
N TYR A 115 -7.70 -10.79 -18.99
CA TYR A 115 -8.16 -11.80 -18.03
C TYR A 115 -9.32 -11.33 -17.15
N LYS A 116 -10.19 -10.47 -17.71
CA LYS A 116 -11.39 -9.92 -17.05
C LYS A 116 -12.18 -10.95 -16.25
N ASP A 117 -12.58 -12.05 -16.90
CA ASP A 117 -13.33 -13.16 -16.32
C ASP A 117 -12.69 -13.72 -15.04
N ALA A 118 -11.36 -13.77 -14.98
CA ALA A 118 -10.61 -14.30 -13.85
C ALA A 118 -10.68 -13.36 -12.64
N TYR A 119 -10.55 -12.05 -12.86
CA TYR A 119 -10.75 -11.04 -11.83
C TYR A 119 -12.20 -10.96 -11.34
N GLU A 120 -13.18 -11.17 -12.21
CA GLU A 120 -14.60 -11.20 -11.83
C GLU A 120 -14.93 -12.45 -11.01
N LYS A 121 -14.54 -13.65 -11.47
CA LYS A 121 -14.78 -14.93 -10.77
C LYS A 121 -14.06 -15.04 -9.42
N SER A 122 -12.86 -14.45 -9.30
CA SER A 122 -12.13 -14.37 -8.02
C SER A 122 -12.62 -13.24 -7.09
N GLY A 123 -13.57 -12.41 -7.53
CA GLY A 123 -14.05 -11.25 -6.78
C GLY A 123 -13.05 -10.09 -6.68
N GLN A 124 -11.88 -10.18 -7.34
CA GLN A 124 -10.80 -9.20 -7.24
C GLN A 124 -10.96 -8.00 -8.19
N MET A 125 -11.85 -8.06 -9.20
CA MET A 125 -12.06 -6.95 -10.15
C MET A 125 -12.40 -5.63 -9.45
N LYS A 126 -13.29 -5.64 -8.45
CA LYS A 126 -13.65 -4.43 -7.68
C LYS A 126 -12.45 -3.85 -6.91
N TRP A 127 -11.60 -4.72 -6.35
CA TRP A 127 -10.43 -4.30 -5.59
C TRP A 127 -9.37 -3.73 -6.54
N LEU A 128 -9.18 -4.34 -7.71
CA LEU A 128 -8.30 -3.82 -8.76
C LEU A 128 -8.80 -2.48 -9.33
N GLN A 129 -10.10 -2.34 -9.58
CA GLN A 129 -10.71 -1.07 -10.01
C GLN A 129 -10.51 0.03 -8.95
N ASN A 130 -10.58 -0.29 -7.65
CA ASN A 130 -10.21 0.66 -6.59
C ASN A 130 -8.73 1.10 -6.68
N GLN A 131 -7.80 0.19 -6.99
CA GLN A 131 -6.39 0.54 -7.19
C GLN A 131 -6.18 1.39 -8.46
N LEU A 132 -6.74 0.96 -9.60
CA LEU A 132 -6.67 1.73 -10.86
C LEU A 132 -7.28 3.12 -10.69
N LYS A 133 -8.40 3.27 -9.98
CA LYS A 133 -8.99 4.57 -9.72
C LYS A 133 -8.10 5.45 -8.83
N TRP A 134 -7.51 4.88 -7.78
CA TRP A 134 -6.61 5.60 -6.87
C TRP A 134 -5.44 6.29 -7.60
N ILE A 135 -4.75 5.54 -8.47
CA ILE A 135 -3.60 6.06 -9.20
C ILE A 135 -4.00 6.97 -10.36
N ASN A 136 -5.12 6.71 -11.04
CA ASN A 136 -5.59 7.58 -12.12
C ASN A 136 -6.15 8.92 -11.60
N ASP A 137 -6.78 8.94 -10.41
CA ASP A 137 -7.18 10.20 -9.76
C ASP A 137 -5.95 11.05 -9.40
N TYR A 138 -4.82 10.42 -9.05
CA TYR A 138 -3.53 11.10 -8.89
C TYR A 138 -2.93 11.57 -10.22
N PHE A 139 -2.96 10.78 -11.30
CA PHE A 139 -2.52 11.24 -12.62
C PHE A 139 -3.31 12.45 -13.14
N ILE A 140 -4.63 12.48 -12.88
CA ILE A 140 -5.48 13.65 -13.16
C ILE A 140 -4.97 14.90 -12.42
N LYS A 141 -4.60 14.78 -11.14
CA LYS A 141 -4.03 15.88 -10.34
C LYS A 141 -2.65 16.30 -10.87
N CYS A 142 -1.83 15.34 -11.25
CA CYS A 142 -0.51 15.59 -11.85
C CYS A 142 -0.58 16.21 -13.25
N HIS A 143 -1.74 16.20 -13.92
CA HIS A 143 -1.92 16.74 -15.28
C HIS A 143 -2.89 17.94 -15.29
N PRO A 144 -2.50 19.10 -14.72
CA PRO A 144 -3.38 20.27 -14.59
C PRO A 144 -3.58 21.04 -15.92
N GLU A 145 -2.63 20.92 -16.86
CA GLU A 145 -2.64 21.60 -18.16
C GLU A 145 -2.17 20.64 -19.26
N PRO A 146 -2.63 20.78 -20.53
CA PRO A 146 -2.37 19.78 -21.58
C PRO A 146 -0.89 19.40 -21.80
N ASN A 147 0.04 20.35 -21.59
CA ASN A 147 1.48 20.17 -21.78
C ASN A 147 2.28 20.24 -20.45
N VAL A 148 1.66 19.97 -19.30
CA VAL A 148 2.31 20.01 -17.97
C VAL A 148 2.01 18.75 -17.17
N PHE A 149 3.03 17.99 -16.78
CA PHE A 149 2.84 16.78 -15.97
C PHE A 149 3.78 16.70 -14.76
N TRP A 150 3.24 16.52 -13.56
CA TRP A 150 4.02 16.35 -12.33
C TRP A 150 4.48 14.89 -12.17
N ALA A 151 5.70 14.63 -12.64
CA ALA A 151 6.28 13.30 -12.81
C ALA A 151 6.94 12.71 -11.56
N GLN A 152 7.22 13.51 -10.53
CA GLN A 152 7.78 13.01 -9.27
C GLN A 152 7.34 13.86 -8.08
N VAL A 153 7.12 13.24 -6.92
CA VAL A 153 6.94 13.94 -5.63
C VAL A 153 7.78 13.28 -4.54
N GLY A 154 8.64 14.07 -3.89
CA GLY A 154 9.72 13.61 -3.03
C GLY A 154 11.07 13.60 -3.76
N MET A 155 12.15 13.91 -3.03
CA MET A 155 13.53 13.90 -3.53
C MET A 155 14.29 12.73 -2.91
N THR A 156 15.01 11.96 -3.72
CA THR A 156 15.62 10.69 -3.31
C THR A 156 16.61 10.85 -2.17
N ALA A 157 17.50 11.85 -2.24
CA ALA A 157 18.45 12.12 -1.16
C ALA A 157 17.77 12.52 0.17
N ASN A 158 16.61 13.17 0.14
CA ASN A 158 15.88 13.52 1.37
C ASN A 158 15.12 12.31 1.92
N ASP A 159 14.53 11.49 1.06
CA ASP A 159 13.71 10.36 1.48
C ASP A 159 14.57 9.17 1.95
N HIS A 160 15.59 8.81 1.18
CA HIS A 160 16.37 7.59 1.43
C HIS A 160 17.27 7.70 2.66
N ASN A 161 17.65 8.91 3.07
CA ASN A 161 18.36 9.18 4.33
C ASN A 161 17.50 8.97 5.60
N ASN A 162 16.19 8.72 5.47
CA ASN A 162 15.28 8.54 6.60
C ASN A 162 14.56 7.19 6.53
N TRP A 163 14.48 6.47 7.66
CA TRP A 163 13.80 5.17 7.76
C TRP A 163 12.57 5.25 8.67
N VAL A 164 11.48 5.83 8.15
CA VAL A 164 10.25 6.12 8.91
C VAL A 164 8.97 5.76 8.14
N PRO A 165 7.84 5.48 8.83
CA PRO A 165 6.54 5.25 8.21
C PRO A 165 6.07 6.41 7.32
N ILE A 166 5.37 6.08 6.25
CA ILE A 166 4.88 7.05 5.25
C ILE A 166 4.05 8.18 5.88
N GLU A 167 3.24 7.89 6.89
CA GLU A 167 2.34 8.82 7.59
C GLU A 167 3.08 10.04 8.18
N VAL A 168 4.34 9.86 8.61
CA VAL A 168 5.12 10.91 9.29
C VAL A 168 6.20 11.55 8.41
N THR A 169 6.40 11.08 7.17
CA THR A 169 7.45 11.58 6.25
C THR A 169 7.44 13.09 6.04
N HIS A 170 6.26 13.70 5.96
CA HIS A 170 6.06 15.14 5.78
C HIS A 170 6.58 16.01 6.95
N LEU A 171 6.90 15.40 8.10
CA LEU A 171 7.48 16.06 9.27
C LEU A 171 9.01 16.13 9.23
N MET A 172 9.63 15.38 8.32
CA MET A 172 11.08 15.17 8.21
C MET A 172 11.63 15.60 6.85
N ASN A 173 10.89 15.29 5.78
CA ASN A 173 11.37 15.42 4.41
C ASN A 173 10.69 16.63 3.74
N ASP A 174 11.48 17.45 3.06
CA ASP A 174 10.92 18.33 2.04
C ASP A 174 10.48 17.49 0.83
N ARG A 175 9.17 17.43 0.60
CA ARG A 175 8.52 16.63 -0.45
C ARG A 175 8.18 17.47 -1.68
N ALA A 176 9.15 18.25 -2.14
CA ALA A 176 9.05 19.00 -3.38
C ALA A 176 8.72 18.09 -4.58
N ALA A 177 8.05 18.66 -5.59
CA ALA A 177 7.64 17.94 -6.80
C ALA A 177 8.42 18.38 -8.04
N ILE A 178 8.54 17.49 -9.03
CA ILE A 178 9.17 17.76 -10.33
C ILE A 178 8.12 17.70 -11.42
N LYS A 179 8.06 18.76 -12.24
CA LYS A 179 7.21 18.82 -13.43
C LYS A 179 7.98 18.57 -14.72
N LEU A 180 7.24 18.11 -15.71
CA LEU A 180 7.57 18.10 -17.12
C LEU A 180 6.76 19.18 -17.81
N ASP A 181 7.39 19.86 -18.76
CA ASP A 181 6.76 20.88 -19.61
C ASP A 181 7.46 20.97 -20.98
N GLU A 182 7.07 21.93 -21.81
CA GLU A 182 7.63 22.15 -23.14
C GLU A 182 9.16 22.46 -23.15
N GLN A 183 9.72 22.89 -22.02
CA GLN A 183 11.16 23.16 -21.84
C GLN A 183 11.89 22.02 -21.13
N HIS A 184 11.16 21.20 -20.37
CA HIS A 184 11.67 20.07 -19.59
C HIS A 184 10.86 18.79 -19.92
N PRO A 185 10.94 18.28 -21.16
CA PRO A 185 10.18 17.10 -21.58
C PRO A 185 10.69 15.80 -20.95
N GLY A 186 9.77 14.86 -20.73
CA GLY A 186 10.06 13.47 -20.40
C GLY A 186 9.05 12.58 -21.12
N THR A 187 9.37 12.20 -22.35
CA THR A 187 8.46 11.53 -23.28
C THR A 187 8.01 10.18 -22.76
N GLU A 188 8.92 9.38 -22.20
CA GLU A 188 8.64 8.08 -21.65
C GLU A 188 7.59 8.14 -20.52
N VAL A 189 7.68 9.13 -19.62
CA VAL A 189 6.70 9.32 -18.55
C VAL A 189 5.36 9.83 -19.09
N ALA A 190 5.36 10.80 -20.01
CA ALA A 190 4.13 11.34 -20.60
C ALA A 190 3.38 10.27 -21.42
N MET A 191 4.10 9.53 -22.26
CA MET A 191 3.56 8.45 -23.10
C MET A 191 3.15 7.22 -22.30
N GLY A 192 3.95 6.83 -21.29
CA GLY A 192 3.59 5.77 -20.35
C GLY A 192 2.35 6.13 -19.53
N THR A 193 2.21 7.38 -19.09
CA THR A 193 1.00 7.84 -18.37
C THR A 193 -0.21 7.90 -19.30
N ALA A 194 -0.02 8.33 -20.55
CA ALA A 194 -1.06 8.23 -21.58
C ALA A 194 -1.52 6.78 -21.79
N ALA A 195 -0.58 5.82 -21.88
CA ALA A 195 -0.89 4.39 -21.96
C ALA A 195 -1.66 3.89 -20.73
N ALA A 196 -1.22 4.26 -19.52
CA ALA A 196 -1.87 3.91 -18.26
C ALA A 196 -3.33 4.37 -18.19
N MET A 197 -3.59 5.64 -18.51
CA MET A 197 -4.93 6.23 -18.49
C MET A 197 -5.80 5.68 -19.63
N ALA A 198 -5.24 5.46 -20.82
CA ALA A 198 -5.93 4.83 -21.94
C ALA A 198 -6.35 3.39 -21.63
N ALA A 199 -5.43 2.54 -21.14
CA ALA A 199 -5.74 1.18 -20.72
C ALA A 199 -6.78 1.14 -19.60
N SER A 200 -6.62 1.99 -18.57
CA SER A 200 -7.58 2.13 -17.48
C SER A 200 -8.98 2.53 -17.98
N SER A 201 -9.07 3.40 -19.00
CA SER A 201 -10.35 3.79 -19.60
C SER A 201 -11.12 2.61 -20.22
N ILE A 202 -10.43 1.56 -20.69
CA ILE A 202 -11.06 0.34 -21.21
C ILE A 202 -11.67 -0.46 -20.06
N VAL A 203 -10.96 -0.58 -18.93
CA VAL A 203 -11.42 -1.29 -17.73
C VAL A 203 -12.67 -0.62 -17.13
N PHE A 204 -12.72 0.71 -17.09
CA PHE A 204 -13.88 1.46 -16.60
C PHE A 204 -15.01 1.64 -17.63
N ARG A 205 -14.78 1.39 -18.92
CA ARG A 205 -15.72 1.74 -20.01
C ARG A 205 -17.16 1.24 -19.80
N ASN A 206 -17.32 0.07 -19.17
CA ASN A 206 -18.62 -0.57 -18.93
C ASN A 206 -19.23 -0.26 -17.55
N THR A 207 -18.45 0.26 -16.59
CA THR A 207 -18.88 0.49 -15.19
C THR A 207 -19.00 1.97 -14.85
N ASP A 208 -18.10 2.80 -15.39
CA ASP A 208 -18.13 4.27 -15.30
C ASP A 208 -17.65 4.88 -16.64
N PRO A 209 -18.54 5.00 -17.65
CA PRO A 209 -18.18 5.53 -18.96
C PRO A 209 -17.80 7.02 -18.91
N THR A 210 -18.27 7.78 -17.91
CA THR A 210 -17.93 9.20 -17.73
C THR A 210 -16.49 9.35 -17.21
N TYR A 211 -16.10 8.56 -16.21
CA TYR A 211 -14.71 8.52 -15.75
C TYR A 211 -13.79 7.97 -16.84
N ALA A 212 -14.20 6.92 -17.56
CA ALA A 212 -13.45 6.40 -18.70
C ALA A 212 -13.23 7.46 -19.80
N ASP A 213 -14.19 8.34 -20.05
CA ASP A 213 -14.02 9.47 -20.98
C ASP A 213 -13.06 10.52 -20.46
N LYS A 214 -13.11 10.86 -19.16
CA LYS A 214 -12.14 11.76 -18.53
C LYS A 214 -10.71 11.21 -18.65
N LEU A 215 -10.50 9.91 -18.36
CA LEU A 215 -9.19 9.27 -18.49
C LEU A 215 -8.67 9.33 -19.94
N LEU A 216 -9.55 9.07 -20.91
CA LEU A 216 -9.18 9.11 -22.32
C LEU A 216 -8.89 10.54 -22.83
N GLU A 217 -9.47 11.57 -22.23
CA GLU A 217 -9.15 12.97 -22.52
C GLU A 217 -7.73 13.34 -22.06
N HIS A 218 -7.39 13.11 -20.79
CA HIS A 218 -6.04 13.31 -20.26
C HIS A 218 -5.00 12.47 -21.02
N ALA A 219 -5.31 11.20 -21.33
CA ALA A 219 -4.43 10.32 -22.11
C ALA A 219 -4.08 10.89 -23.49
N LYS A 220 -5.06 11.46 -24.21
CA LYS A 220 -4.82 12.08 -25.53
C LYS A 220 -3.95 13.32 -25.44
N GLN A 221 -4.17 14.16 -24.43
CA GLN A 221 -3.39 15.37 -24.21
C GLN A 221 -1.94 15.02 -23.84
N LEU A 222 -1.72 14.10 -22.90
CA LEU A 222 -0.39 13.59 -22.52
C LEU A 222 0.35 12.94 -23.71
N TYR A 223 -0.36 12.20 -24.55
CA TYR A 223 0.19 11.64 -25.78
C TYR A 223 0.66 12.74 -26.75
N VAL A 224 -0.18 13.76 -26.99
CA VAL A 224 0.18 14.89 -27.87
C VAL A 224 1.36 15.68 -27.30
N PHE A 225 1.42 15.86 -25.98
CA PHE A 225 2.54 16.48 -25.30
C PHE A 225 3.84 15.67 -25.48
N GLY A 226 3.83 14.39 -25.11
CA GLY A 226 5.02 13.52 -25.17
C GLY A 226 5.55 13.29 -26.59
N ASP A 227 4.67 13.14 -27.58
CA ASP A 227 5.06 12.95 -28.99
C ASP A 227 5.65 14.23 -29.61
N LYS A 228 5.10 15.40 -29.26
CA LYS A 228 5.51 16.70 -29.81
C LYS A 228 6.78 17.25 -29.16
N TYR A 229 6.91 17.13 -27.84
CA TYR A 229 8.04 17.66 -27.05
C TYR A 229 8.89 16.50 -26.57
N ARG A 230 9.87 16.12 -27.40
CA ARG A 230 10.67 14.91 -27.16
C ARG A 230 11.89 15.16 -26.31
N GLY A 231 12.06 14.35 -25.28
CA GLY A 231 13.24 14.34 -24.39
C GLY A 231 13.10 13.32 -23.28
N VAL A 232 14.19 13.12 -22.54
CA VAL A 232 14.34 12.03 -21.56
C VAL A 232 14.13 12.56 -20.15
N PHE A 233 13.29 11.89 -19.36
CA PHE A 233 12.96 12.25 -17.98
C PHE A 233 14.20 12.26 -17.07
N SER A 234 15.09 11.26 -17.19
CA SER A 234 16.33 11.22 -16.39
C SER A 234 17.26 12.42 -16.64
N ASP A 235 17.23 13.03 -17.84
CA ASP A 235 17.98 14.26 -18.16
C ASP A 235 17.36 15.52 -17.53
N VAL A 236 16.06 15.49 -17.21
CA VAL A 236 15.37 16.53 -16.45
C VAL A 236 15.70 16.39 -14.97
N ILE A 237 15.47 15.20 -14.39
CA ILE A 237 15.62 15.00 -12.94
C ILE A 237 17.08 15.00 -12.47
N SER A 238 18.05 14.61 -13.30
CA SER A 238 19.48 14.63 -12.94
C SER A 238 20.01 15.99 -12.45
N LYS A 239 19.32 17.09 -12.80
CA LYS A 239 19.67 18.47 -12.41
C LYS A 239 19.18 18.86 -11.01
N VAL A 240 18.22 18.12 -10.44
CA VAL A 240 17.53 18.46 -9.18
C VAL A 240 17.49 17.29 -8.19
N ASP A 241 17.38 16.06 -8.68
CA ASP A 241 17.46 14.81 -7.93
C ASP A 241 18.33 13.79 -8.69
N PRO A 242 19.68 13.91 -8.61
CA PRO A 242 20.60 13.00 -9.29
C PRO A 242 20.56 11.56 -8.75
N GLN A 243 20.05 11.35 -7.53
CA GLN A 243 19.85 10.00 -6.99
C GLN A 243 18.58 9.37 -7.57
N GLY A 244 17.48 10.12 -7.71
CA GLY A 244 16.30 9.68 -8.44
C GLY A 244 16.59 9.38 -9.91
N ALA A 245 17.44 10.22 -10.53
CA ALA A 245 17.93 9.98 -11.89
C ALA A 245 18.71 8.66 -12.03
N ALA A 246 19.45 8.26 -11.00
CA ALA A 246 20.20 7.00 -10.96
C ALA A 246 19.33 5.79 -10.59
N ALA A 247 18.26 5.99 -9.81
CA ALA A 247 17.29 4.94 -9.47
C ALA A 247 16.44 4.55 -10.70
N TYR A 248 16.00 5.55 -11.46
CA TYR A 248 15.17 5.39 -12.65
C TYR A 248 15.78 6.12 -13.87
N THR A 249 16.99 5.70 -14.27
CA THR A 249 17.62 6.14 -15.53
C THR A 249 16.87 5.53 -16.71
N SER A 250 16.48 6.35 -17.70
CA SER A 250 16.03 5.82 -18.99
C SER A 250 17.24 5.29 -19.77
N HIS A 251 17.30 3.97 -19.92
CA HIS A 251 18.32 3.26 -20.71
C HIS A 251 17.81 2.90 -22.11
N SER A 252 16.50 2.68 -22.26
CA SER A 252 15.82 2.41 -23.54
C SER A 252 15.68 3.65 -24.42
N GLY A 253 15.55 4.84 -23.79
CA GLY A 253 15.06 6.06 -24.40
C GLY A 253 13.55 6.25 -24.18
N TYR A 254 12.81 6.49 -25.27
CA TYR A 254 11.36 6.68 -25.25
C TYR A 254 10.63 6.11 -26.49
N ASN A 255 11.36 5.45 -27.40
CA ASN A 255 10.80 5.00 -28.68
C ASN A 255 9.77 3.88 -28.48
N ASP A 256 9.94 3.08 -27.45
CA ASP A 256 9.01 2.02 -27.09
C ASP A 256 7.78 2.52 -26.35
N GLU A 257 7.87 3.55 -25.50
CA GLU A 257 6.69 4.22 -24.94
C GLU A 257 5.90 4.96 -26.03
N LEU A 258 6.57 5.51 -27.05
CA LEU A 258 5.91 6.03 -28.25
C LEU A 258 5.05 4.95 -28.93
N VAL A 259 5.53 3.71 -29.02
CA VAL A 259 4.74 2.57 -29.54
C VAL A 259 3.66 2.13 -28.56
N TRP A 260 3.98 1.96 -27.27
CA TRP A 260 3.07 1.48 -26.24
C TRP A 260 1.88 2.42 -26.03
N GLY A 261 2.13 3.72 -25.89
CA GLY A 261 1.09 4.75 -25.81
C GLY A 261 0.22 4.81 -27.06
N SER A 262 0.80 4.57 -28.24
CA SER A 262 0.04 4.48 -29.50
C SER A 262 -0.88 3.25 -29.53
N ILE A 263 -0.38 2.08 -29.11
CA ILE A 263 -1.17 0.85 -29.01
C ILE A 263 -2.34 1.01 -28.03
N TRP A 264 -2.09 1.62 -26.86
CA TRP A 264 -3.12 1.79 -25.84
C TRP A 264 -4.16 2.85 -26.20
N LEU A 265 -3.79 3.97 -26.81
CA LEU A 265 -4.78 4.89 -27.36
C LEU A 265 -5.56 4.30 -28.53
N TYR A 266 -4.93 3.51 -29.41
CA TYR A 266 -5.66 2.74 -30.43
C TYR A 266 -6.72 1.83 -29.79
N LYS A 267 -6.32 0.94 -28.86
CA LYS A 267 -7.25 0.02 -28.17
C LYS A 267 -8.35 0.77 -27.40
N ALA A 268 -8.03 1.89 -26.75
CA ALA A 268 -9.00 2.69 -25.99
C ALA A 268 -9.99 3.46 -26.89
N MET A 269 -9.54 3.96 -28.04
CA MET A 269 -10.38 4.57 -29.05
C MET A 269 -11.33 3.56 -29.67
N GLU A 270 -10.84 2.38 -30.09
CA GLU A 270 -11.69 1.30 -30.58
C GLU A 270 -12.74 0.84 -29.55
N ALA A 271 -12.34 0.75 -28.27
CA ALA A 271 -13.25 0.40 -27.16
C ALA A 271 -14.31 1.49 -26.88
N LYS A 272 -14.04 2.76 -27.19
CA LYS A 272 -15.03 3.85 -27.11
C LYS A 272 -15.94 3.91 -28.33
N SER A 273 -15.36 3.76 -29.52
CA SER A 273 -16.05 3.78 -30.81
C SER A 273 -15.19 3.08 -31.85
N SER A 274 -15.65 1.94 -32.37
CA SER A 274 -14.89 1.20 -33.38
C SER A 274 -14.63 2.04 -34.64
N GLY A 275 -13.44 1.88 -35.21
CA GLY A 275 -12.91 2.65 -36.34
C GLY A 275 -12.30 4.00 -35.95
N SER A 276 -12.35 4.42 -34.68
CA SER A 276 -11.85 5.75 -34.26
C SER A 276 -10.37 5.76 -33.83
N GLY A 277 -9.70 4.61 -33.78
CA GLY A 277 -8.30 4.48 -33.38
C GLY A 277 -7.27 4.53 -34.52
N SER A 278 -7.69 4.63 -35.79
CA SER A 278 -6.84 4.44 -36.98
C SER A 278 -5.51 5.20 -36.96
N ASP A 279 -5.54 6.45 -36.50
CA ASP A 279 -4.39 7.35 -36.54
C ASP A 279 -3.34 6.94 -35.49
N TYR A 280 -3.79 6.45 -34.33
CA TYR A 280 -2.91 5.88 -33.30
C TYR A 280 -2.33 4.53 -33.74
N LEU A 281 -3.07 3.72 -34.49
CA LEU A 281 -2.52 2.50 -35.10
C LEU A 281 -1.44 2.84 -36.15
N ALA A 282 -1.68 3.85 -36.99
CA ALA A 282 -0.67 4.33 -37.93
C ALA A 282 0.60 4.80 -37.20
N LYS A 283 0.47 5.52 -36.08
CA LYS A 283 1.61 5.92 -35.23
C LYS A 283 2.31 4.75 -34.55
N ALA A 284 1.57 3.75 -34.05
CA ALA A 284 2.17 2.53 -33.51
C ALA A 284 3.05 1.83 -34.58
N LYS A 285 2.55 1.69 -35.81
CA LYS A 285 3.30 1.11 -36.93
C LYS A 285 4.51 1.96 -37.35
N GLU A 286 4.38 3.29 -37.35
CA GLU A 286 5.48 4.23 -37.63
C GLU A 286 6.61 4.07 -36.61
N TYR A 287 6.29 4.21 -35.32
CA TYR A 287 7.26 4.22 -34.23
C TYR A 287 7.89 2.85 -33.94
N TYR A 288 7.22 1.74 -34.30
CA TYR A 288 7.78 0.40 -34.18
C TYR A 288 9.10 0.24 -34.96
N ASN A 289 9.26 0.96 -36.08
CA ASN A 289 10.52 0.94 -36.86
C ASN A 289 11.69 1.59 -36.12
N GLY A 290 11.42 2.40 -35.09
CA GLY A 290 12.40 3.08 -34.24
C GLY A 290 12.83 2.27 -33.01
N ILE A 291 12.29 1.08 -32.80
CA ILE A 291 12.72 0.19 -31.71
C ILE A 291 14.19 -0.21 -31.92
N GLY A 292 14.96 -0.18 -30.83
CA GLY A 292 16.39 -0.49 -30.84
C GLY A 292 16.72 -1.87 -31.41
N LYS A 293 17.87 -2.00 -32.08
CA LYS A 293 18.36 -3.26 -32.63
C LYS A 293 19.22 -4.01 -31.62
N GLU A 294 19.18 -5.34 -31.69
CA GLU A 294 20.04 -6.21 -30.88
C GLU A 294 21.52 -6.04 -31.29
N ALA A 295 22.44 -6.11 -30.32
CA ALA A 295 23.86 -5.84 -30.58
C ALA A 295 24.43 -6.79 -31.66
N ASN A 296 25.03 -6.20 -32.70
CA ASN A 296 25.59 -6.88 -33.87
C ASN A 296 24.57 -7.64 -34.75
N GLN A 297 23.27 -7.40 -34.61
CA GLN A 297 22.20 -7.99 -35.44
C GLN A 297 21.33 -6.89 -36.08
N GLN A 298 20.55 -7.23 -37.11
CA GLN A 298 19.61 -6.29 -37.77
C GLN A 298 18.16 -6.41 -37.26
N VAL A 299 17.95 -7.27 -36.27
CA VAL A 299 16.66 -7.51 -35.61
C VAL A 299 16.45 -6.59 -34.42
N HIS A 300 15.20 -6.38 -33.99
CA HIS A 300 14.92 -5.66 -32.75
C HIS A 300 15.49 -6.39 -31.53
N LYS A 301 15.83 -5.62 -30.49
CA LYS A 301 16.33 -6.11 -29.19
C LYS A 301 15.44 -7.23 -28.64
N TYR A 302 16.02 -8.34 -28.20
CA TYR A 302 15.29 -9.53 -27.75
C TYR A 302 15.91 -10.22 -26.53
N LYS A 303 17.03 -9.70 -25.99
CA LYS A 303 17.77 -10.29 -24.86
C LYS A 303 17.53 -9.56 -23.52
N TRP A 304 16.30 -9.08 -23.30
CA TRP A 304 15.87 -8.38 -22.08
C TRP A 304 14.41 -8.71 -21.74
N ALA A 305 13.75 -7.96 -20.85
CA ALA A 305 12.34 -8.11 -20.46
C ALA A 305 11.53 -6.85 -20.72
N HIS A 306 10.21 -6.99 -20.81
CA HIS A 306 9.29 -5.86 -20.63
C HIS A 306 9.40 -5.36 -19.18
N CYS A 307 9.70 -4.08 -18.99
CA CYS A 307 9.81 -3.44 -17.67
C CYS A 307 9.44 -1.95 -17.73
N TRP A 308 9.62 -1.23 -16.61
CA TRP A 308 9.33 0.21 -16.52
C TRP A 308 10.19 1.07 -17.47
N ASP A 309 11.37 0.58 -17.85
CA ASP A 309 12.30 1.23 -18.78
C ASP A 309 12.07 0.78 -20.23
N ASP A 310 11.89 -0.53 -20.48
CA ASP A 310 11.80 -1.07 -21.85
C ASP A 310 10.47 -1.75 -22.11
N GLN A 311 9.61 -1.11 -22.89
CA GLN A 311 8.26 -1.58 -23.17
C GLN A 311 8.15 -2.36 -24.49
N SER A 312 9.22 -2.37 -25.31
CA SER A 312 9.28 -2.95 -26.66
C SER A 312 8.70 -4.36 -26.76
N PHE A 313 9.03 -5.22 -25.81
CA PHE A 313 8.69 -6.64 -25.85
C PHE A 313 7.19 -6.92 -25.75
N GLY A 314 6.47 -6.08 -25.00
CA GLY A 314 5.01 -6.11 -24.94
C GLY A 314 4.38 -5.60 -26.22
N CYS A 315 4.99 -4.58 -26.84
CA CYS A 315 4.59 -4.08 -28.15
C CYS A 315 4.70 -5.15 -29.24
N TYR A 316 5.71 -6.04 -29.21
CA TYR A 316 5.84 -7.13 -30.20
C TYR A 316 4.59 -8.03 -30.20
N ILE A 317 4.15 -8.47 -29.01
CA ILE A 317 2.99 -9.33 -28.84
C ILE A 317 1.70 -8.58 -29.20
N LEU A 318 1.49 -7.38 -28.69
CA LEU A 318 0.27 -6.62 -28.98
C LEU A 318 0.15 -6.29 -30.47
N MET A 319 1.24 -5.87 -31.14
CA MET A 319 1.22 -5.62 -32.59
C MET A 319 1.00 -6.90 -33.40
N SER A 320 1.53 -8.06 -32.97
CA SER A 320 1.28 -9.34 -33.64
C SER A 320 -0.19 -9.78 -33.58
N GLN A 321 -0.96 -9.30 -32.59
CA GLN A 321 -2.39 -9.55 -32.46
C GLN A 321 -3.24 -8.50 -33.18
N ILE A 322 -2.79 -7.25 -33.22
CA ILE A 322 -3.48 -6.12 -33.85
C ILE A 322 -3.32 -6.14 -35.38
N ASP A 323 -2.16 -6.56 -35.88
CA ASP A 323 -1.79 -6.54 -37.30
C ASP A 323 -1.08 -7.86 -37.71
N PRO A 324 -1.78 -9.01 -37.64
CA PRO A 324 -1.17 -10.34 -37.79
C PRO A 324 -0.56 -10.61 -39.16
N GLU A 325 -0.96 -9.86 -40.19
CA GLU A 325 -0.40 -9.95 -41.56
C GLU A 325 1.06 -9.44 -41.63
N THR A 326 1.48 -8.58 -40.68
CA THR A 326 2.85 -8.06 -40.62
C THR A 326 3.74 -9.04 -39.84
N SER A 327 4.40 -9.94 -40.56
CA SER A 327 5.16 -11.06 -39.98
C SER A 327 6.22 -10.65 -38.96
N LEU A 328 6.84 -9.47 -39.12
CA LEU A 328 7.86 -8.91 -38.22
C LEU A 328 7.44 -8.91 -36.74
N TYR A 329 6.18 -8.57 -36.43
CA TYR A 329 5.71 -8.48 -35.04
C TYR A 329 5.68 -9.86 -34.37
N ARG A 330 5.19 -10.86 -35.12
CA ARG A 330 5.19 -12.27 -34.71
C ARG A 330 6.62 -12.82 -34.60
N GLU A 331 7.49 -12.46 -35.54
CA GLU A 331 8.90 -12.85 -35.55
C GLU A 331 9.66 -12.30 -34.35
N ASP A 332 9.47 -11.03 -34.01
CA ASP A 332 10.07 -10.38 -32.84
C ASP A 332 9.56 -10.98 -31.52
N ALA A 333 8.25 -11.18 -31.39
CA ALA A 333 7.63 -11.79 -30.20
C ALA A 333 8.15 -13.22 -29.95
N GLU A 334 8.18 -14.05 -30.98
CA GLU A 334 8.71 -15.41 -30.89
C GLU A 334 10.23 -15.43 -30.66
N ARG A 335 11.00 -14.49 -31.21
CA ARG A 335 12.45 -14.40 -30.97
C ARG A 335 12.75 -14.13 -29.50
N TRP A 336 12.03 -13.16 -28.91
CA TRP A 336 12.11 -12.84 -27.49
C TRP A 336 11.71 -14.02 -26.61
N LEU A 337 10.50 -14.58 -26.81
CA LEU A 337 10.02 -15.70 -25.99
C LEU A 337 10.84 -16.99 -26.20
N ASN A 338 11.44 -17.20 -27.37
CA ASN A 338 12.40 -18.29 -27.57
C ASN A 338 13.68 -18.07 -26.76
N TRP A 339 14.26 -16.87 -26.75
CA TRP A 339 15.45 -16.58 -25.95
C TRP A 339 15.22 -16.80 -24.45
N TRP A 340 14.03 -16.46 -23.95
CA TRP A 340 13.61 -16.77 -22.57
C TRP A 340 13.39 -18.25 -22.27
N THR A 341 13.30 -19.12 -23.28
CA THR A 341 12.93 -20.54 -23.10
C THR A 341 13.99 -21.51 -23.63
N VAL A 342 14.05 -21.68 -24.95
CA VAL A 342 14.86 -22.71 -25.63
C VAL A 342 16.10 -22.17 -26.33
N GLY A 343 16.16 -20.86 -26.57
CA GLY A 343 17.15 -20.21 -27.42
C GLY A 343 17.00 -20.59 -28.89
N GLY A 344 18.14 -20.80 -29.56
CA GLY A 344 18.19 -21.20 -30.97
C GLY A 344 18.23 -20.03 -31.95
N THR A 345 18.08 -20.34 -33.24
CA THR A 345 18.33 -19.40 -34.36
C THR A 345 17.06 -19.00 -35.13
N GLU A 346 15.88 -19.39 -34.62
CA GLU A 346 14.59 -19.01 -35.20
C GLU A 346 14.43 -17.48 -35.27
N ASN A 347 13.78 -16.98 -36.32
CA ASN A 347 13.56 -15.54 -36.57
C ASN A 347 14.84 -14.68 -36.54
N ASN A 348 15.99 -15.27 -36.91
CA ASN A 348 17.33 -14.65 -36.92
C ASN A 348 17.91 -14.34 -35.52
N ALA A 349 17.53 -15.12 -34.49
CA ALA A 349 18.25 -15.16 -33.22
C ALA A 349 19.69 -15.72 -33.37
N ASP A 350 20.55 -15.43 -32.39
CA ASP A 350 21.98 -15.78 -32.40
C ASP A 350 22.31 -17.15 -31.82
N GLY A 351 21.31 -17.95 -31.43
CA GLY A 351 21.49 -19.25 -30.79
C GLY A 351 21.51 -19.20 -29.25
N THR A 352 21.63 -18.03 -28.63
CA THR A 352 21.70 -17.90 -27.17
C THR A 352 20.34 -18.09 -26.49
N LYS A 353 20.36 -18.29 -25.17
CA LYS A 353 19.19 -18.25 -24.29
C LYS A 353 19.55 -17.55 -22.97
N ILE A 354 18.54 -17.15 -22.21
CA ILE A 354 18.72 -16.61 -20.86
C ILE A 354 19.37 -17.62 -19.91
N SER A 355 20.06 -17.10 -18.89
CA SER A 355 20.57 -17.86 -17.77
C SER A 355 19.44 -18.43 -16.90
N TYR A 356 19.65 -19.64 -16.40
CA TYR A 356 18.75 -20.30 -15.44
C TYR A 356 19.53 -20.67 -14.18
N THR A 357 18.91 -20.50 -13.02
CA THR A 357 19.43 -21.07 -11.76
C THR A 357 19.29 -22.60 -11.76
N PRO A 358 20.04 -23.33 -10.91
CA PRO A 358 19.86 -24.78 -10.71
C PRO A 358 18.40 -25.21 -10.41
N GLY A 359 17.65 -24.38 -9.67
CA GLY A 359 16.23 -24.58 -9.35
C GLY A 359 15.25 -24.22 -10.47
N GLY A 360 15.73 -23.67 -11.59
CA GLY A 360 14.90 -23.41 -12.79
C GLY A 360 14.30 -22.02 -12.90
N HIS A 361 14.76 -21.03 -12.13
CA HIS A 361 14.40 -19.62 -12.29
C HIS A 361 15.17 -18.99 -13.47
N ALA A 362 14.46 -18.36 -14.39
CA ALA A 362 15.03 -17.63 -15.53
C ALA A 362 15.55 -16.26 -15.05
N LYS A 363 16.81 -16.22 -14.62
CA LYS A 363 17.42 -15.08 -13.95
C LYS A 363 18.06 -14.12 -14.98
N LEU A 364 17.33 -13.05 -15.31
CA LEU A 364 17.80 -11.99 -16.22
C LEU A 364 18.93 -11.16 -15.62
N ASP A 365 18.70 -10.63 -14.42
CA ASP A 365 19.58 -9.68 -13.74
C ASP A 365 19.70 -10.04 -12.24
N SER A 366 20.44 -9.26 -11.45
CA SER A 366 20.47 -9.37 -9.99
C SER A 366 19.39 -8.54 -9.30
N TRP A 367 18.94 -7.43 -9.87
CA TRP A 367 17.91 -6.57 -9.29
C TRP A 367 16.51 -6.91 -9.83
N GLY A 368 15.60 -7.34 -8.95
CA GLY A 368 14.21 -7.63 -9.35
C GLY A 368 14.10 -8.72 -10.42
N SER A 369 14.84 -9.82 -10.28
CA SER A 369 14.78 -10.94 -11.23
C SER A 369 13.40 -11.62 -11.25
N PHE A 370 12.68 -11.62 -10.13
CA PHE A 370 11.30 -12.11 -10.09
C PHE A 370 10.32 -11.20 -10.85
N ARG A 371 10.48 -9.88 -10.75
CA ARG A 371 9.73 -8.88 -11.53
C ARG A 371 9.85 -9.08 -13.03
N TYR A 372 11.07 -9.29 -13.52
CA TYR A 372 11.31 -9.52 -14.94
C TYR A 372 10.65 -10.82 -15.42
N VAL A 373 10.86 -11.93 -14.70
CA VAL A 373 10.31 -13.21 -15.15
C VAL A 373 8.79 -13.30 -15.02
N SER A 374 8.17 -12.70 -13.99
CA SER A 374 6.71 -12.68 -13.85
C SER A 374 6.04 -11.83 -14.92
N THR A 375 6.69 -10.75 -15.36
CA THR A 375 6.21 -9.92 -16.46
C THR A 375 6.35 -10.65 -17.80
N THR A 376 7.49 -11.29 -18.07
CA THR A 376 7.63 -12.17 -19.25
C THR A 376 6.62 -13.32 -19.21
N ALA A 377 6.31 -13.89 -18.03
CA ALA A 377 5.31 -14.95 -17.88
C ALA A 377 3.89 -14.48 -18.26
N LEU A 378 3.46 -13.27 -17.84
CA LEU A 378 2.21 -12.66 -18.28
C LEU A 378 2.13 -12.59 -19.81
N PHE A 379 3.16 -12.01 -20.45
CA PHE A 379 3.19 -11.87 -21.90
C PHE A 379 3.26 -13.21 -22.65
N ALA A 380 4.04 -14.17 -22.14
CA ALA A 380 4.12 -15.53 -22.67
C ALA A 380 2.75 -16.24 -22.63
N LEU A 381 1.99 -16.08 -21.55
CA LEU A 381 0.62 -16.60 -21.44
C LEU A 381 -0.31 -15.95 -22.47
N VAL A 382 -0.37 -14.61 -22.50
CA VAL A 382 -1.22 -13.84 -23.43
C VAL A 382 -0.93 -14.22 -24.89
N TYR A 383 0.34 -14.42 -25.25
CA TYR A 383 0.71 -14.87 -26.58
C TYR A 383 0.30 -16.34 -26.83
N SER A 384 0.59 -17.24 -25.88
CA SER A 384 0.24 -18.68 -25.98
C SER A 384 -1.27 -18.92 -26.11
N ASP A 385 -2.10 -18.09 -25.47
CA ASP A 385 -3.55 -18.19 -25.53
C ASP A 385 -4.08 -17.99 -26.96
N LYS A 386 -3.40 -17.18 -27.79
CA LYS A 386 -3.78 -16.90 -29.19
C LYS A 386 -3.08 -17.78 -30.24
N LEU A 387 -2.04 -18.55 -29.87
CA LEU A 387 -1.28 -19.38 -30.81
C LEU A 387 -2.05 -20.62 -31.29
N SER A 388 -1.92 -20.92 -32.58
CA SER A 388 -2.35 -22.17 -33.22
C SER A 388 -1.24 -23.23 -33.30
N ASP A 389 0.04 -22.82 -33.30
CA ASP A 389 1.19 -23.71 -33.18
C ASP A 389 1.20 -24.34 -31.78
N THR A 390 0.90 -25.64 -31.70
CA THR A 390 0.79 -26.38 -30.44
C THR A 390 2.12 -26.52 -29.71
N VAL A 391 3.25 -26.51 -30.42
CA VAL A 391 4.59 -26.64 -29.83
C VAL A 391 5.02 -25.32 -29.21
N LYS A 392 4.85 -24.19 -29.91
CA LYS A 392 5.12 -22.86 -29.38
C LYS A 392 4.14 -22.49 -28.26
N LYS A 393 2.86 -22.82 -28.41
CA LYS A 393 1.84 -22.65 -27.36
C LYS A 393 2.25 -23.35 -26.07
N ALA A 394 2.53 -24.65 -26.12
CA ALA A 394 2.97 -25.41 -24.95
C ALA A 394 4.28 -24.86 -24.37
N ARG A 395 5.28 -24.52 -25.22
CA ARG A 395 6.57 -23.95 -24.78
C ARG A 395 6.40 -22.69 -23.92
N TYR A 396 5.63 -21.71 -24.41
CA TYR A 396 5.49 -20.41 -23.75
C TYR A 396 4.55 -20.49 -22.53
N HIS A 397 3.48 -21.28 -22.63
CA HIS A 397 2.60 -21.61 -21.51
C HIS A 397 3.36 -22.29 -20.36
N ASP A 398 4.04 -23.40 -20.63
CA ASP A 398 4.71 -24.22 -19.62
C ASP A 398 5.91 -23.49 -19.00
N PHE A 399 6.55 -22.58 -19.74
CA PHE A 399 7.52 -21.64 -19.20
C PHE A 399 6.85 -20.76 -18.13
N ALA A 400 5.80 -20.04 -18.49
CA ALA A 400 5.13 -19.10 -17.58
C ALA A 400 4.61 -19.81 -16.32
N VAL A 401 3.94 -20.96 -16.47
CA VAL A 401 3.47 -21.81 -15.36
C VAL A 401 4.61 -22.15 -14.41
N LYS A 402 5.77 -22.59 -14.93
CA LYS A 402 6.94 -22.95 -14.09
C LYS A 402 7.51 -21.75 -13.35
N GLN A 403 7.63 -20.59 -14.01
CA GLN A 403 8.21 -19.40 -13.37
C GLN A 403 7.29 -18.81 -12.29
N ILE A 404 5.97 -18.77 -12.51
CA ILE A 404 5.03 -18.38 -11.47
C ILE A 404 5.01 -19.40 -10.33
N ASN A 405 5.03 -20.71 -10.62
CA ASN A 405 5.11 -21.74 -9.58
C ASN A 405 6.41 -21.66 -8.77
N TYR A 406 7.56 -21.34 -9.38
CA TYR A 406 8.81 -21.08 -8.68
C TYR A 406 8.65 -19.95 -7.66
N ILE A 407 8.03 -18.83 -8.06
CA ILE A 407 7.75 -17.68 -7.17
C ILE A 407 6.83 -18.10 -6.01
N LEU A 408 5.81 -18.93 -6.28
CA LEU A 408 4.82 -19.34 -5.28
C LEU A 408 5.32 -20.40 -4.30
N GLY A 409 6.30 -21.23 -4.68
CA GLY A 409 6.98 -22.15 -3.78
C GLY A 409 7.68 -23.38 -4.41
N ASP A 410 7.54 -23.62 -5.72
CA ASP A 410 8.19 -24.75 -6.39
C ASP A 410 9.64 -24.44 -6.78
N ASN A 411 10.45 -24.24 -5.75
CA ASN A 411 11.86 -23.88 -5.84
C ASN A 411 12.69 -24.73 -4.85
N PRO A 412 14.03 -24.64 -4.84
CA PRO A 412 14.87 -25.42 -3.92
C PRO A 412 14.64 -25.11 -2.44
N ARG A 413 14.21 -23.89 -2.09
CA ARG A 413 13.88 -23.50 -0.70
C ARG A 413 12.54 -24.04 -0.20
N LYS A 414 11.64 -24.48 -1.11
CA LYS A 414 10.24 -24.85 -0.82
C LYS A 414 9.53 -23.78 0.03
N ALA A 415 9.74 -22.54 -0.39
CA ALA A 415 9.32 -21.31 0.30
C ALA A 415 8.77 -20.32 -0.72
N SER A 416 7.74 -19.54 -0.36
CA SER A 416 7.25 -18.49 -1.26
C SER A 416 8.22 -17.29 -1.35
N TYR A 417 8.11 -16.53 -2.44
CA TYR A 417 8.70 -15.19 -2.60
C TYR A 417 7.63 -14.08 -2.58
N ILE A 418 6.37 -14.41 -2.27
CA ILE A 418 5.30 -13.44 -2.03
C ILE A 418 5.07 -13.31 -0.53
N VAL A 419 5.26 -12.11 0.02
CA VAL A 419 5.09 -11.82 1.45
C VAL A 419 3.67 -12.17 1.89
N GLY A 420 3.56 -12.95 2.98
CA GLY A 420 2.30 -13.39 3.55
C GLY A 420 1.56 -14.49 2.79
N PHE A 421 2.12 -15.07 1.72
CA PHE A 421 1.50 -16.18 0.96
C PHE A 421 2.27 -17.51 1.13
N GLY A 422 1.55 -18.62 1.19
CA GLY A 422 2.16 -19.95 1.31
C GLY A 422 2.94 -20.16 2.62
N GLN A 423 3.90 -21.08 2.59
CA GLN A 423 4.82 -21.36 3.71
C GLN A 423 6.16 -20.65 3.51
N ASN A 424 6.81 -20.31 4.63
CA ASN A 424 8.18 -19.75 4.68
C ASN A 424 8.38 -18.50 3.80
N TYR A 425 7.35 -17.66 3.66
CA TYR A 425 7.43 -16.40 2.93
C TYR A 425 8.42 -15.41 3.59
N PRO A 426 8.94 -14.41 2.86
CA PRO A 426 9.92 -13.46 3.41
C PRO A 426 9.34 -12.62 4.55
N GLN A 427 10.07 -12.52 5.66
CA GLN A 427 9.65 -11.80 6.88
C GLN A 427 10.24 -10.38 6.95
N HIS A 428 11.32 -10.09 6.23
CA HIS A 428 12.05 -8.84 6.30
C HIS A 428 12.19 -8.15 4.92
N PRO A 429 11.06 -7.82 4.22
CA PRO A 429 11.13 -7.01 3.01
C PRO A 429 11.82 -5.66 3.30
N HIS A 430 12.54 -5.09 2.34
CA HIS A 430 13.09 -3.75 2.48
C HIS A 430 11.96 -2.74 2.36
N HIS A 431 11.22 -2.45 3.44
CA HIS A 431 10.04 -1.58 3.38
C HIS A 431 9.79 -0.79 4.67
N ARG A 432 9.88 0.55 4.59
CA ARG A 432 9.78 1.46 5.75
C ARG A 432 8.50 1.34 6.56
N THR A 433 7.32 1.45 5.93
CA THR A 433 6.05 1.43 6.67
C THR A 433 5.71 0.03 7.21
N ALA A 434 5.94 -1.05 6.47
CA ALA A 434 5.74 -2.41 6.98
C ALA A 434 6.69 -2.78 8.14
N HIS A 435 7.92 -2.26 8.12
CA HIS A 435 8.84 -2.36 9.25
C HIS A 435 8.35 -1.53 10.45
N SER A 436 7.91 -0.31 10.17
CA SER A 436 7.44 0.71 11.12
C SER A 436 8.41 1.00 12.29
N SER A 437 9.67 1.30 11.95
CA SER A 437 10.63 1.85 12.91
C SER A 437 10.11 3.13 13.57
N TRP A 438 10.36 3.24 14.88
CA TRP A 438 10.16 4.46 15.65
C TRP A 438 11.47 5.21 15.94
N GLY A 439 12.61 4.64 15.54
CA GLY A 439 13.95 5.12 15.89
C GLY A 439 14.85 5.44 14.69
N GLN A 440 14.26 5.54 13.49
CA GLN A 440 14.90 5.82 12.20
C GLN A 440 15.95 4.78 11.74
N LYS A 441 15.82 3.50 12.13
CA LYS A 441 16.79 2.45 11.78
C LYS A 441 16.13 1.17 11.29
N MET A 442 16.83 0.46 10.41
CA MET A 442 16.42 -0.86 9.89
C MET A 442 16.58 -2.00 10.91
N ASP A 443 17.42 -1.85 11.93
CA ASP A 443 17.65 -2.87 12.98
C ASP A 443 16.78 -2.69 14.23
N ASN A 444 15.93 -1.65 14.27
CA ASN A 444 15.08 -1.32 15.40
C ASN A 444 13.65 -0.95 14.95
N PRO A 445 12.64 -1.82 15.15
CA PRO A 445 12.73 -3.18 15.72
C PRO A 445 13.51 -4.17 14.83
N THR A 446 13.92 -5.31 15.38
CA THR A 446 14.53 -6.40 14.58
C THR A 446 13.54 -7.07 13.64
N GLU A 447 12.27 -7.15 14.07
CA GLU A 447 11.17 -7.76 13.34
C GLU A 447 10.29 -6.71 12.68
N HIS A 448 9.83 -6.98 11.46
CA HIS A 448 8.76 -6.19 10.85
C HIS A 448 7.52 -6.17 11.75
N ARG A 449 6.89 -5.01 11.91
CA ARG A 449 5.66 -4.87 12.71
C ARG A 449 4.41 -5.24 11.93
N HIS A 450 4.46 -5.16 10.60
CA HIS A 450 3.34 -5.47 9.73
C HIS A 450 3.68 -6.53 8.68
N ILE A 451 2.69 -7.33 8.31
CA ILE A 451 2.77 -8.24 7.15
C ILE A 451 2.35 -7.48 5.89
N LEU A 452 3.31 -7.22 5.01
CA LEU A 452 3.09 -6.57 3.70
C LEU A 452 2.50 -7.56 2.68
N TYR A 453 1.27 -8.02 2.93
CA TYR A 453 0.61 -9.06 2.14
C TYR A 453 0.65 -8.79 0.63
N GLY A 454 1.19 -9.76 -0.10
CA GLY A 454 1.20 -9.77 -1.56
C GLY A 454 2.44 -9.21 -2.21
N ALA A 455 3.32 -8.51 -1.48
CA ALA A 455 4.53 -7.97 -2.07
C ALA A 455 5.45 -9.07 -2.60
N LEU A 456 5.86 -8.94 -3.86
CA LEU A 456 6.88 -9.77 -4.49
C LEU A 456 8.26 -9.20 -4.12
N VAL A 457 9.14 -10.03 -3.54
CA VAL A 457 10.54 -9.62 -3.29
C VAL A 457 11.39 -9.69 -4.55
N GLY A 458 12.59 -9.10 -4.53
CA GLY A 458 13.41 -8.87 -5.73
C GLY A 458 13.99 -10.12 -6.40
N SER A 459 14.85 -10.86 -5.72
CA SER A 459 15.74 -11.84 -6.37
C SER A 459 16.24 -12.97 -5.48
N VAL A 460 16.63 -14.06 -6.15
CA VAL A 460 17.63 -15.02 -5.66
C VAL A 460 19.00 -14.76 -6.29
N ASP A 461 20.06 -15.30 -5.70
CA ASP A 461 21.36 -15.41 -6.35
C ASP A 461 21.37 -16.43 -7.50
N SER A 462 22.53 -16.63 -8.15
CA SER A 462 22.69 -17.57 -9.28
C SER A 462 22.58 -19.05 -8.91
N THR A 463 22.47 -19.38 -7.62
CA THR A 463 22.42 -20.73 -7.03
C THR A 463 21.13 -20.98 -6.23
N ASP A 464 20.09 -20.17 -6.47
CA ASP A 464 18.80 -20.19 -5.75
C ASP A 464 18.88 -19.78 -4.27
N GLY A 465 20.01 -19.19 -3.85
CA GLY A 465 20.18 -18.62 -2.52
C GLY A 465 19.33 -17.37 -2.33
N PHE A 466 18.77 -17.22 -1.13
CA PHE A 466 17.96 -16.08 -0.71
C PHE A 466 18.29 -15.74 0.74
N ASN A 467 18.58 -14.48 0.99
CA ASN A 467 18.88 -13.94 2.31
C ASN A 467 17.70 -13.05 2.73
N ASP A 468 16.91 -13.47 3.72
CA ASP A 468 15.72 -12.74 4.21
C ASP A 468 16.16 -11.69 5.24
N ALA A 469 16.59 -10.52 4.75
CA ALA A 469 17.16 -9.46 5.57
C ALA A 469 16.77 -8.09 5.03
N ILE A 470 16.26 -7.24 5.92
CA ILE A 470 15.80 -5.87 5.62
C ILE A 470 16.88 -5.00 4.98
N SER A 471 18.17 -5.24 5.25
CA SER A 471 19.29 -4.49 4.65
C SER A 471 19.69 -4.98 3.25
N ASP A 472 19.20 -6.14 2.82
CA ASP A 472 19.46 -6.70 1.49
C ASP A 472 18.38 -6.25 0.51
N TYR A 473 18.52 -5.02 0.04
CA TYR A 473 17.67 -4.40 -0.98
C TYR A 473 17.84 -5.04 -2.38
N VAL A 474 18.72 -6.03 -2.57
CA VAL A 474 18.78 -6.78 -3.84
C VAL A 474 17.82 -7.97 -3.79
N SER A 475 17.84 -8.71 -2.67
CA SER A 475 16.96 -9.85 -2.44
C SER A 475 15.55 -9.43 -2.02
N ASN A 476 15.42 -8.43 -1.13
CA ASN A 476 14.19 -8.11 -0.38
C ASN A 476 13.50 -6.80 -0.75
N GLU A 477 13.99 -6.02 -1.71
CA GLU A 477 13.22 -4.88 -2.22
C GLU A 477 11.87 -5.35 -2.76
N VAL A 478 10.86 -4.51 -2.57
CA VAL A 478 9.48 -4.72 -3.01
C VAL A 478 9.02 -3.44 -3.70
N ALA A 479 8.39 -3.54 -4.86
CA ALA A 479 8.00 -2.36 -5.64
C ALA A 479 6.70 -2.56 -6.40
N ILE A 480 6.01 -1.45 -6.70
CA ILE A 480 4.76 -1.46 -7.49
C ILE A 480 4.92 -2.15 -8.84
N ASP A 481 6.08 -1.98 -9.48
CA ASP A 481 6.41 -2.57 -10.77
C ASP A 481 6.72 -4.07 -10.67
N TYR A 482 7.21 -4.55 -9.52
CA TYR A 482 7.48 -5.97 -9.27
C TYR A 482 6.19 -6.79 -9.31
N ASN A 483 5.15 -6.29 -8.67
CA ASN A 483 3.84 -6.94 -8.66
C ASN A 483 3.04 -6.76 -9.96
N ALA A 484 3.43 -5.84 -10.87
CA ALA A 484 2.59 -5.42 -11.99
C ALA A 484 2.30 -6.57 -12.97
N GLY A 485 3.36 -7.16 -13.54
CA GLY A 485 3.24 -8.32 -14.42
C GLY A 485 2.75 -9.57 -13.68
N LEU A 486 3.20 -9.76 -12.43
CA LEU A 486 2.78 -10.88 -11.57
C LEU A 486 1.26 -10.92 -11.38
N THR A 487 0.62 -9.77 -11.12
CA THR A 487 -0.83 -9.72 -10.85
C THR A 487 -1.64 -10.19 -12.06
N GLY A 488 -1.26 -9.78 -13.27
CA GLY A 488 -1.85 -10.27 -14.52
C GLY A 488 -1.61 -11.77 -14.74
N ALA A 489 -0.38 -12.26 -14.51
CA ALA A 489 -0.06 -13.68 -14.63
C ALA A 489 -0.87 -14.53 -13.64
N LEU A 490 -1.00 -14.10 -12.39
CA LEU A 490 -1.80 -14.79 -11.35
C LEU A 490 -3.28 -14.87 -11.71
N ALA A 491 -3.85 -13.84 -12.35
CA ALA A 491 -5.21 -13.90 -12.87
C ALA A 491 -5.37 -14.99 -13.93
N ARG A 492 -4.40 -15.13 -14.84
CA ARG A 492 -4.41 -16.21 -15.84
C ARG A 492 -4.16 -17.60 -15.26
N MET A 493 -3.32 -17.72 -14.22
CA MET A 493 -3.14 -18.97 -13.49
C MET A 493 -4.44 -19.38 -12.78
N TYR A 494 -5.11 -18.45 -12.10
CA TYR A 494 -6.43 -18.68 -11.50
C TYR A 494 -7.49 -19.05 -12.56
N SER A 495 -7.44 -18.46 -13.75
CA SER A 495 -8.38 -18.78 -14.84
C SER A 495 -8.34 -20.23 -15.31
N GLU A 496 -7.21 -20.92 -15.17
CA GLU A 496 -7.03 -22.31 -15.64
C GLU A 496 -6.98 -23.32 -14.49
N PHE A 497 -6.29 -22.99 -13.40
CA PHE A 497 -6.05 -23.90 -12.27
C PHE A 497 -6.91 -23.57 -11.04
N GLY A 498 -7.55 -22.41 -10.98
CA GLY A 498 -8.40 -22.01 -9.86
C GLY A 498 -7.64 -21.67 -8.57
N GLY A 499 -8.13 -22.16 -7.44
CA GLY A 499 -7.73 -21.75 -6.10
C GLY A 499 -8.69 -20.72 -5.50
N THR A 500 -9.16 -20.95 -4.27
CA THR A 500 -10.20 -20.13 -3.63
C THR A 500 -9.58 -18.95 -2.87
N PRO A 501 -9.89 -17.69 -3.22
CA PRO A 501 -9.51 -16.53 -2.41
C PRO A 501 -10.11 -16.59 -1.00
N ILE A 502 -9.48 -15.92 -0.04
CA ILE A 502 -10.01 -15.76 1.31
C ILE A 502 -11.27 -14.87 1.22
N PRO A 503 -12.39 -15.20 1.89
CA PRO A 503 -13.58 -14.34 1.85
C PRO A 503 -13.28 -12.91 2.34
N ASP A 504 -13.80 -11.88 1.65
CA ASP A 504 -13.58 -10.47 2.01
C ASP A 504 -14.03 -10.13 3.44
N SER A 505 -14.96 -10.88 4.02
CA SER A 505 -15.37 -10.77 5.44
C SER A 505 -14.28 -11.17 6.44
N SER A 506 -13.17 -11.71 5.96
CA SER A 506 -12.07 -12.28 6.75
C SER A 506 -10.70 -11.99 6.11
N PHE A 507 -10.65 -11.04 5.16
CA PHE A 507 -9.44 -10.61 4.47
C PHE A 507 -9.39 -9.07 4.41
N PRO A 508 -8.27 -8.40 4.75
CA PRO A 508 -6.97 -8.95 5.13
C PRO A 508 -7.00 -9.81 6.39
N LEU A 509 -6.09 -10.76 6.47
CA LEU A 509 -5.88 -11.51 7.71
C LEU A 509 -5.34 -10.56 8.79
N PRO A 510 -5.64 -10.82 10.08
CA PRO A 510 -5.08 -10.03 11.17
C PRO A 510 -3.55 -9.96 11.10
N ASP A 511 -3.05 -8.75 11.27
CA ASP A 511 -1.63 -8.44 11.34
C ASP A 511 -1.02 -8.86 12.69
N LYS A 512 0.29 -8.64 12.90
CA LYS A 512 0.94 -8.98 14.17
C LYS A 512 0.26 -8.25 15.35
N PRO A 513 -0.13 -8.96 16.43
CA PRO A 513 -0.88 -8.37 17.54
C PRO A 513 0.00 -7.43 18.38
N TYR A 514 -0.62 -6.42 18.98
CA TYR A 514 0.07 -5.38 19.73
C TYR A 514 -0.76 -4.87 20.91
N GLN A 515 -0.12 -4.25 21.91
CA GLN A 515 -0.82 -3.65 23.06
C GLN A 515 -0.64 -2.13 23.09
N PRO A 516 -1.62 -1.34 23.58
CA PRO A 516 -1.50 0.12 23.64
C PRO A 516 -0.28 0.60 24.43
N LYS A 517 0.14 -0.14 25.46
CA LYS A 517 1.37 0.11 26.24
C LYS A 517 2.66 0.11 25.42
N ASP A 518 2.66 -0.57 24.28
CA ASP A 518 3.83 -0.70 23.44
C ASP A 518 3.93 0.51 22.45
N GLU A 519 2.83 1.26 22.22
CA GLU A 519 2.73 2.34 21.21
C GLU A 519 3.27 3.75 21.57
N TRP A 520 3.45 4.26 22.79
CA TRP A 520 2.70 3.98 24.03
C TRP A 520 3.55 3.85 25.32
N PRO A 521 4.88 3.58 25.29
CA PRO A 521 5.61 3.35 26.52
C PRO A 521 6.16 4.66 27.10
N VAL A 522 5.93 4.83 28.40
CA VAL A 522 6.68 5.77 29.22
C VAL A 522 7.78 4.99 29.93
N PHE A 523 9.02 5.39 29.72
CA PHE A 523 10.17 4.90 30.46
C PHE A 523 10.52 5.87 31.58
N ALA A 524 11.04 5.36 32.68
CA ALA A 524 11.45 6.14 33.83
C ALA A 524 12.82 5.70 34.38
N ASN A 525 13.50 6.67 35.00
CA ASN A 525 14.67 6.46 35.85
C ASN A 525 14.69 7.53 36.97
N THR A 526 15.47 7.30 38.02
CA THR A 526 15.69 8.28 39.11
C THR A 526 17.15 8.63 39.23
N TYR A 527 17.46 9.94 39.26
CA TYR A 527 18.82 10.44 39.46
C TYR A 527 19.14 10.66 40.95
N PHE A 528 18.17 11.19 41.68
CA PHE A 528 18.25 11.42 43.13
C PHE A 528 16.95 10.97 43.79
N ASN A 529 17.06 10.31 44.94
CA ASN A 529 15.93 9.94 45.80
C ASN A 529 16.35 10.18 47.25
N GLY A 530 15.57 10.96 47.97
CA GLY A 530 15.75 11.22 49.39
C GLY A 530 14.51 11.88 49.99
N THR A 531 14.54 12.13 51.30
CA THR A 531 13.36 12.66 52.02
C THR A 531 12.99 14.09 51.64
N SER A 532 13.89 14.83 50.99
CA SER A 532 13.62 16.16 50.40
C SER A 532 12.90 16.12 49.05
N GLY A 533 12.85 14.95 48.39
CA GLY A 533 12.27 14.81 47.05
C GLY A 533 12.90 13.71 46.20
N THR A 534 12.36 13.51 45.00
CA THR A 534 12.94 12.61 44.00
C THR A 534 13.03 13.33 42.65
N GLN A 535 14.20 13.17 42.00
CA GLN A 535 14.44 13.64 40.64
C GLN A 535 14.28 12.46 39.67
N PHE A 536 13.32 12.63 38.75
CA PHE A 536 12.94 11.68 37.73
C PHE A 536 13.45 12.13 36.36
N THR A 537 13.83 11.17 35.54
CA THR A 537 13.95 11.32 34.09
C THR A 537 12.94 10.38 33.45
N LEU A 538 12.02 10.92 32.65
CA LEU A 538 11.14 10.11 31.82
C LEU A 538 11.56 10.16 30.36
N THR A 539 11.39 9.08 29.62
CA THR A 539 11.31 9.13 28.15
C THR A 539 9.91 8.75 27.72
N VAL A 540 9.22 9.66 27.03
CA VAL A 540 7.88 9.41 26.51
C VAL A 540 8.02 9.09 25.03
N GLU A 541 7.87 7.81 24.64
CA GLU A 541 8.07 7.40 23.26
C GLU A 541 6.75 7.22 22.49
N ASN A 542 6.67 7.82 21.31
CA ASN A 542 5.69 7.50 20.29
C ASN A 542 6.30 6.46 19.35
N ARG A 543 5.87 5.22 19.52
CA ARG A 543 6.11 4.06 18.68
C ARG A 543 4.84 3.65 17.91
N SER A 544 3.90 4.57 17.66
CA SER A 544 2.64 4.23 17.00
C SER A 544 2.85 3.58 15.63
N ALA A 545 1.95 2.65 15.28
CA ALA A 545 1.99 1.92 14.02
C ALA A 545 0.63 1.37 13.53
N TRP A 546 -0.45 1.50 14.30
CA TRP A 546 -1.80 1.11 13.85
C TRP A 546 -2.79 2.28 13.82
N PRO A 547 -2.64 3.26 12.90
CA PRO A 547 -1.47 3.52 12.06
C PRO A 547 -0.39 4.31 12.80
N ALA A 548 0.78 4.46 12.18
CA ALA A 548 1.78 5.42 12.62
C ALA A 548 1.21 6.83 12.59
N ARG A 549 1.34 7.60 13.69
CA ARG A 549 0.70 8.91 13.80
C ARG A 549 1.48 9.89 14.68
N PRO A 550 1.62 11.15 14.28
CA PRO A 550 2.16 12.19 15.13
C PRO A 550 1.13 12.63 16.18
N SER A 551 1.60 13.13 17.32
CA SER A 551 0.76 13.84 18.28
C SER A 551 1.48 15.06 18.85
N ASN A 552 0.77 16.18 18.90
CA ASN A 552 1.23 17.44 19.52
C ASN A 552 0.37 17.83 20.73
N LYS A 553 -0.36 16.87 21.33
CA LYS A 553 -1.29 17.07 22.45
C LYS A 553 -1.13 16.04 23.57
N LEU A 554 0.08 15.48 23.72
CA LEU A 554 0.36 14.45 24.72
C LEU A 554 0.46 15.04 26.12
N LYS A 555 -0.16 14.37 27.09
CA LYS A 555 -0.16 14.72 28.51
C LYS A 555 0.14 13.45 29.31
N ILE A 556 0.91 13.55 30.39
CA ILE A 556 1.15 12.42 31.30
C ILE A 556 0.77 12.82 32.73
N ARG A 557 0.37 11.83 33.55
CA ARG A 557 0.12 12.03 34.99
C ARG A 557 1.13 11.24 35.82
N TYR A 558 1.73 11.89 36.82
CA TYR A 558 2.51 11.24 37.85
C TYR A 558 1.71 11.25 39.16
N PHE A 559 1.34 10.06 39.64
CA PHE A 559 0.55 9.83 40.86
C PHE A 559 1.46 9.51 42.04
N PHE A 560 1.26 10.22 43.14
CA PHE A 560 2.03 10.13 44.37
C PHE A 560 1.14 10.10 45.61
N THR A 561 1.66 9.61 46.73
CA THR A 561 0.96 9.58 48.02
C THR A 561 1.42 10.75 48.88
N LEU A 562 0.50 11.51 49.48
CA LEU A 562 0.86 12.64 50.34
C LEU A 562 1.33 12.17 51.73
N ASP A 563 2.65 12.05 51.88
CA ASP A 563 3.32 11.78 53.16
C ASP A 563 3.29 12.99 54.12
N ALA A 564 3.40 14.20 53.56
CA ALA A 564 3.40 15.45 54.32
C ALA A 564 2.05 15.70 55.00
N LYS A 565 2.04 16.61 55.99
CA LYS A 565 0.79 17.00 56.68
C LYS A 565 -0.17 17.76 55.76
N ASP A 566 0.36 18.55 54.84
CA ASP A 566 -0.39 19.46 53.97
C ASP A 566 0.19 19.39 52.55
N ILE A 567 -0.68 19.47 51.55
CA ILE A 567 -0.30 19.38 50.13
C ILE A 567 0.56 20.58 49.68
N SER A 568 0.46 21.72 50.36
CA SER A 568 1.29 22.91 50.10
C SER A 568 2.79 22.72 50.43
N ASP A 569 3.14 21.64 51.14
CA ASP A 569 4.54 21.24 51.35
C ASP A 569 5.18 20.64 50.08
N ILE A 570 4.35 20.14 49.16
CA ILE A 570 4.78 19.45 47.95
C ILE A 570 4.85 20.43 46.77
N SER A 571 5.98 20.42 46.07
CA SER A 571 6.22 21.23 44.89
C SER A 571 6.86 20.41 43.78
N ILE A 572 6.72 20.87 42.54
CA ILE A 572 7.33 20.24 41.36
C ILE A 572 8.11 21.27 40.55
N LYS A 573 9.26 20.85 40.02
CA LYS A 573 10.06 21.61 39.07
C LYS A 573 10.24 20.76 37.81
N ALA A 574 9.76 21.25 36.67
CA ALA A 574 9.88 20.63 35.35
C ALA A 574 10.58 21.60 34.36
N PRO A 575 10.90 21.18 33.13
CA PRO A 575 11.49 22.05 32.12
C PRO A 575 10.49 23.11 31.66
N THR A 576 10.96 24.29 31.24
CA THR A 576 10.10 25.42 30.84
C THR A 576 9.21 25.17 29.64
N TRP A 577 9.49 24.11 28.85
CA TRP A 577 8.66 23.70 27.71
C TRP A 577 7.50 22.77 28.09
N VAL A 578 7.45 22.30 29.34
CA VAL A 578 6.35 21.47 29.87
C VAL A 578 5.45 22.33 30.75
N LYS A 579 4.16 22.38 30.43
CA LYS A 579 3.17 23.04 31.28
C LYS A 579 2.78 22.07 32.40
N VAL A 580 2.95 22.48 33.64
CA VAL A 580 2.60 21.65 34.80
C VAL A 580 1.30 22.15 35.43
N THR A 581 0.41 21.22 35.79
CA THR A 581 -0.79 21.51 36.59
C THR A 581 -0.91 20.52 37.75
N GLY A 582 -1.54 20.97 38.84
CA GLY A 582 -1.59 20.25 40.11
C GLY A 582 -0.72 20.89 41.20
N PRO A 583 -0.53 20.22 42.35
CA PRO A 583 -0.96 18.85 42.60
C PRO A 583 -2.48 18.77 42.78
N THR A 584 -3.12 17.86 42.07
CA THR A 584 -4.57 17.65 42.10
C THR A 584 -4.87 16.39 42.92
N ALA A 585 -5.87 16.43 43.79
CA ALA A 585 -6.32 15.25 44.52
C ALA A 585 -6.97 14.24 43.55
N TRP A 586 -6.58 12.97 43.67
CA TRP A 586 -7.23 11.84 43.00
C TRP A 586 -8.18 11.13 43.96
N ASP A 587 -7.67 10.82 45.15
CA ASP A 587 -8.40 10.19 46.25
C ASP A 587 -7.90 10.81 47.56
N THR A 588 -8.70 11.66 48.19
CA THR A 588 -8.30 12.38 49.42
C THR A 588 -8.25 11.47 50.65
N GLU A 589 -9.01 10.36 50.68
CA GLU A 589 -9.03 9.42 51.80
C GLU A 589 -7.76 8.56 51.82
N LYS A 590 -7.36 8.06 50.65
CA LYS A 590 -6.08 7.35 50.44
C LYS A 590 -4.89 8.30 50.28
N LYS A 591 -5.13 9.61 50.29
CA LYS A 591 -4.14 10.68 50.08
C LYS A 591 -3.37 10.59 48.75
N VAL A 592 -4.01 10.09 47.69
CA VAL A 592 -3.41 10.02 46.36
C VAL A 592 -3.61 11.35 45.64
N TYR A 593 -2.52 11.93 45.16
CA TYR A 593 -2.48 13.16 44.37
C TYR A 593 -1.74 12.92 43.06
N TYR A 594 -1.88 13.83 42.10
CA TYR A 594 -1.09 13.79 40.87
C TYR A 594 -0.70 15.17 40.36
N TYR A 595 0.41 15.21 39.62
CA TYR A 595 0.73 16.30 38.71
C TYR A 595 0.41 15.86 37.27
N THR A 596 -0.14 16.76 36.47
CA THR A 596 -0.17 16.60 35.00
C THR A 596 1.00 17.35 34.40
N LEU A 597 1.77 16.66 33.58
CA LEU A 597 2.86 17.21 32.77
C LEU A 597 2.35 17.24 31.33
N ASP A 598 2.03 18.45 30.84
CA ASP A 598 1.45 18.69 29.52
C ASP A 598 2.57 19.02 28.53
N LEU A 599 2.72 18.15 27.52
CA LEU A 599 3.76 18.19 26.49
C LEU A 599 3.24 18.82 25.18
N SER A 600 2.02 19.39 25.21
CA SER A 600 1.35 19.95 24.04
C SER A 600 2.16 21.06 23.37
N GLY A 601 2.00 21.17 22.04
CA GLY A 601 2.75 22.11 21.20
C GLY A 601 4.08 21.54 20.68
N LYS A 602 4.58 20.43 21.23
CA LYS A 602 5.70 19.68 20.68
C LYS A 602 5.20 18.47 19.91
N ASN A 603 5.56 18.35 18.63
CA ASN A 603 5.12 17.21 17.82
C ASN A 603 6.00 15.98 18.09
N ILE A 604 5.40 14.90 18.58
CA ILE A 604 6.07 13.65 18.97
C ILE A 604 5.51 12.52 18.09
N TYR A 605 6.37 11.82 17.38
CA TYR A 605 6.01 10.90 16.28
C TYR A 605 7.00 9.71 16.21
N PRO A 606 6.63 8.55 15.63
CA PRO A 606 7.58 7.47 15.38
C PRO A 606 8.66 7.96 14.41
N GLY A 607 9.91 8.05 14.88
CA GLY A 607 10.99 8.74 14.18
C GLY A 607 11.37 10.12 14.77
N TYR A 608 10.79 10.54 15.90
CA TYR A 608 11.12 11.80 16.58
C TYR A 608 12.62 11.94 16.91
N GLY A 609 13.30 10.83 17.19
CA GLY A 609 14.74 10.78 17.47
C GLY A 609 15.38 9.47 17.04
N TRP A 610 16.72 9.43 17.10
CA TRP A 610 17.49 8.21 16.91
C TRP A 610 17.33 7.30 18.13
N ASP A 611 17.06 6.01 17.89
CA ASP A 611 16.84 4.94 18.89
C ASP A 611 15.62 5.08 19.82
N ALA A 612 15.28 6.30 20.25
CA ALA A 612 14.13 6.61 21.11
C ALA A 612 13.03 7.35 20.33
N GLY A 613 11.80 6.83 20.38
CA GLY A 613 10.64 7.42 19.68
C GLY A 613 10.09 8.72 20.28
N GLY A 614 10.85 9.47 21.07
CA GLY A 614 10.35 10.67 21.75
C GLY A 614 11.34 11.34 22.71
N PRO A 615 10.91 12.44 23.38
CA PRO A 615 11.78 13.27 24.19
C PRO A 615 12.06 12.71 25.59
N GLU A 616 13.20 13.10 26.15
CA GLU A 616 13.48 13.01 27.58
C GLU A 616 12.90 14.21 28.35
N LEU A 617 12.46 13.95 29.58
CA LEU A 617 11.77 14.88 30.47
C LEU A 617 12.28 14.71 31.90
N ASP A 618 13.13 15.63 32.33
CA ASP A 618 13.63 15.71 33.71
C ASP A 618 12.72 16.57 34.58
N PHE A 619 12.24 16.03 35.71
CA PHE A 619 11.54 16.82 36.72
C PHE A 619 11.88 16.35 38.14
N THR A 620 11.62 17.21 39.12
CA THR A 620 11.79 16.91 40.55
C THR A 620 10.50 17.20 41.28
N ILE A 621 10.02 16.25 42.08
CA ILE A 621 9.00 16.49 43.11
C ILE A 621 9.72 16.62 44.45
N SER A 622 9.41 17.64 45.23
CA SER A 622 10.10 18.01 46.48
C SER A 622 9.12 18.26 47.63
N SER A 623 9.54 17.90 48.84
CA SER A 623 8.87 18.21 50.11
C SER A 623 9.69 19.24 50.89
N ALA A 624 9.10 20.38 51.25
CA ALA A 624 9.78 21.41 52.04
C ALA A 624 10.05 20.96 53.49
N SER A 625 9.22 20.06 54.04
CA SER A 625 9.39 19.49 55.39
C SER A 625 10.31 18.27 55.46
N ASN A 626 10.87 17.82 54.32
CA ASN A 626 11.67 16.61 54.18
C ASN A 626 10.94 15.33 54.62
N THR A 627 9.68 15.15 54.21
CA THR A 627 8.88 13.93 54.50
C THR A 627 8.60 13.06 53.27
N TRP A 628 9.16 13.38 52.10
CA TRP A 628 8.90 12.67 50.83
C TRP A 628 9.32 11.20 50.87
N ASN A 629 8.44 10.29 50.44
CA ASN A 629 8.70 8.87 50.35
C ASN A 629 8.16 8.25 49.03
N VAL A 630 8.93 8.37 47.95
CA VAL A 630 8.57 7.79 46.63
C VAL A 630 8.25 6.28 46.63
N SER A 631 8.60 5.53 47.69
CA SER A 631 8.35 4.07 47.74
C SER A 631 6.88 3.66 47.89
N ASN A 632 5.98 4.62 48.20
CA ASN A 632 4.52 4.40 48.24
C ASN A 632 3.77 5.15 47.11
N ASP A 633 4.49 5.66 46.10
CA ASP A 633 3.90 6.34 44.95
C ASP A 633 3.44 5.34 43.89
N TRP A 634 2.15 5.38 43.53
CA TRP A 634 1.58 4.54 42.48
C TRP A 634 2.41 4.55 41.19
N SER A 635 2.85 5.74 40.75
CA SER A 635 3.65 5.91 39.54
C SER A 635 5.11 5.46 39.65
N TYR A 636 5.60 5.11 40.85
CA TYR A 636 6.91 4.51 41.07
C TYR A 636 6.88 2.97 41.15
N GLU A 637 5.70 2.38 41.36
CA GLU A 637 5.55 0.93 41.46
C GLU A 637 5.79 0.20 40.13
N ASN A 638 6.23 -1.06 40.23
CA ASN A 638 6.27 -2.04 39.14
C ASN A 638 7.08 -1.62 37.89
N TRP A 639 8.10 -0.77 38.06
CA TRP A 639 9.01 -0.38 36.97
C TRP A 639 9.81 -1.58 36.44
N ASP A 640 9.59 -1.91 35.16
CA ASP A 640 10.16 -3.09 34.51
C ASP A 640 11.48 -2.75 33.79
N ALA A 641 12.60 -3.24 34.35
CA ALA A 641 13.93 -3.12 33.77
C ALA A 641 14.25 -4.14 32.67
N THR A 642 13.34 -5.08 32.39
CA THR A 642 13.49 -6.15 31.38
C THR A 642 12.75 -5.87 30.08
N TYR A 643 11.84 -4.89 30.08
CA TYR A 643 11.03 -4.51 28.92
C TYR A 643 11.85 -4.04 27.70
N ILE A 644 13.00 -3.41 27.92
CA ILE A 644 14.03 -3.15 26.90
C ILE A 644 15.42 -3.41 27.47
N ASN A 645 16.38 -3.74 26.61
CA ASN A 645 17.79 -3.73 26.99
C ASN A 645 18.27 -2.28 27.21
N GLY A 646 18.64 -1.92 28.44
CA GLY A 646 19.17 -0.60 28.76
C GLY A 646 19.12 -0.25 30.24
N THR A 647 19.29 1.05 30.54
CA THR A 647 19.23 1.60 31.91
C THR A 647 17.86 2.18 32.27
N ARG A 648 17.00 2.41 31.27
CA ARG A 648 15.65 2.97 31.40
C ARG A 648 14.65 1.85 31.67
N LYS A 649 13.70 2.05 32.59
CA LYS A 649 12.72 1.03 33.00
C LYS A 649 11.33 1.41 32.48
N TYR A 650 10.56 0.48 31.96
CA TYR A 650 9.17 0.76 31.56
C TYR A 650 8.33 1.02 32.82
N ALA A 651 7.57 2.11 32.83
CA ALA A 651 6.80 2.58 33.98
C ALA A 651 5.28 2.40 33.72
N PRO A 652 4.70 1.22 34.03
CA PRO A 652 3.30 0.91 33.69
C PRO A 652 2.28 1.82 34.35
N ASN A 653 2.64 2.44 35.47
CA ASN A 653 1.76 3.27 36.29
C ASN A 653 1.97 4.80 36.06
N ILE A 654 2.61 5.19 34.96
CA ILE A 654 2.65 6.57 34.47
C ILE A 654 1.78 6.65 33.20
N PRO A 655 0.46 6.90 33.33
CA PRO A 655 -0.43 6.92 32.18
C PRO A 655 -0.24 8.16 31.31
N ILE A 656 -0.44 7.94 30.02
CA ILE A 656 -0.33 8.92 28.94
C ILE A 656 -1.69 9.11 28.27
N TYR A 657 -2.00 10.36 27.95
CA TYR A 657 -3.28 10.83 27.42
C TYR A 657 -3.06 11.74 26.22
N GLU A 658 -4.08 11.88 25.39
CA GLU A 658 -4.10 12.78 24.24
C GLU A 658 -5.28 13.75 24.30
N GLY A 659 -5.01 15.00 23.92
CA GLY A 659 -6.04 16.02 23.74
C GLY A 659 -6.60 16.57 25.05
N ASP A 660 -7.65 17.39 24.93
CA ASP A 660 -8.25 18.11 26.07
C ASP A 660 -9.33 17.31 26.79
N SER A 661 -9.87 16.26 26.15
CA SER A 661 -10.71 15.23 26.78
C SER A 661 -9.92 14.21 27.60
N TYR A 662 -8.59 14.29 27.65
CA TYR A 662 -7.71 13.31 28.31
C TYR A 662 -8.00 11.87 27.85
N LYS A 663 -8.06 11.63 26.53
CA LYS A 663 -8.20 10.28 25.99
C LYS A 663 -6.98 9.45 26.38
N LYS A 664 -7.12 8.48 27.29
CA LYS A 664 -6.02 7.61 27.72
C LYS A 664 -5.51 6.77 26.55
N LEU A 665 -4.21 6.82 26.31
CA LEU A 665 -3.52 6.05 25.28
C LEU A 665 -2.87 4.78 25.86
N ALA A 666 -2.24 4.90 27.03
CA ALA A 666 -1.61 3.78 27.73
C ALA A 666 -1.38 4.07 29.23
N GLY A 667 -0.97 3.03 29.96
CA GLY A 667 -0.63 3.06 31.38
C GLY A 667 -1.84 2.97 32.32
N ASN A 668 -1.55 2.75 33.61
CA ASN A 668 -2.56 2.49 34.64
C ASN A 668 -2.77 3.69 35.58
N GLU A 669 -4.01 3.93 35.96
CA GLU A 669 -4.38 4.91 36.99
C GLU A 669 -4.68 4.19 38.33
N PRO A 670 -4.50 4.85 39.49
CA PRO A 670 -4.86 4.27 40.78
C PRO A 670 -6.37 4.06 40.91
N SER A 671 -6.80 3.03 41.65
CA SER A 671 -8.22 2.79 41.91
C SER A 671 -8.82 3.83 42.86
N GLY A 672 -10.05 4.27 42.57
CA GLY A 672 -10.82 5.21 43.41
C GLY A 672 -10.63 6.70 43.08
N GLY A 673 -10.15 7.02 41.88
CA GLY A 673 -10.33 8.38 41.37
C GLY A 673 -11.80 8.72 41.20
N SER A 674 -12.12 10.02 41.14
CA SER A 674 -13.36 10.45 40.51
C SER A 674 -13.48 9.78 39.15
N GLU A 675 -14.61 9.12 38.88
CA GLU A 675 -14.92 8.60 37.55
C GLU A 675 -14.72 9.70 36.49
N GLU A 676 -14.45 9.30 35.24
CA GLU A 676 -14.48 10.23 34.11
C GLU A 676 -15.71 11.14 34.22
N PRO A 677 -15.58 12.47 33.99
CA PRO A 677 -16.59 13.45 34.37
C PRO A 677 -17.97 12.96 33.95
N VAL A 678 -18.79 12.58 34.95
CA VAL A 678 -19.96 11.72 34.74
C VAL A 678 -20.79 12.31 33.63
N ILE A 679 -20.79 11.63 32.48
CA ILE A 679 -21.60 12.00 31.33
C ILE A 679 -23.02 11.65 31.73
N ILE A 680 -23.72 12.62 32.32
CA ILE A 680 -25.15 12.54 32.61
C ILE A 680 -25.84 12.52 31.24
N PRO A 681 -26.48 11.41 30.81
CA PRO A 681 -27.08 11.35 29.48
C PRO A 681 -28.22 12.35 29.39
N GLY A 682 -28.04 13.36 28.55
CA GLY A 682 -28.95 14.48 28.37
C GLY A 682 -28.45 15.84 28.87
N ASP A 683 -27.37 15.90 29.67
CA ASP A 683 -26.74 17.15 30.12
C ASP A 683 -25.63 17.57 29.12
N ILE A 684 -26.04 18.31 28.09
CA ILE A 684 -25.20 18.66 26.94
C ILE A 684 -24.40 19.95 27.23
N ASN A 685 -24.92 20.83 28.08
CA ASN A 685 -24.24 22.05 28.49
C ASN A 685 -23.25 21.83 29.66
N LYS A 686 -23.34 20.69 30.35
CA LYS A 686 -22.54 20.25 31.52
C LYS A 686 -22.75 21.12 32.76
N ASP A 687 -23.99 21.60 32.97
CA ASP A 687 -24.39 22.39 34.15
C ASP A 687 -24.94 21.55 35.32
N GLY A 688 -25.14 20.25 35.11
CA GLY A 688 -25.63 19.29 36.10
C GLY A 688 -27.15 19.08 36.08
N ASN A 689 -27.88 19.75 35.19
CA ASN A 689 -29.31 19.57 34.98
C ASN A 689 -29.56 18.98 33.57
N ILE A 690 -30.73 18.36 33.38
CA ILE A 690 -31.23 18.00 32.05
C ILE A 690 -32.47 18.85 31.84
N ASP A 691 -32.40 19.88 30.99
CA ASP A 691 -33.49 20.83 30.81
C ASP A 691 -33.79 21.21 29.33
N ALA A 692 -34.56 22.28 29.11
CA ALA A 692 -34.93 22.73 27.77
C ALA A 692 -33.75 23.29 26.94
N LEU A 693 -32.66 23.70 27.59
CA LEU A 693 -31.42 24.17 26.97
C LEU A 693 -30.69 23.04 26.26
N ASP A 694 -30.64 21.84 26.84
CA ASP A 694 -30.03 20.66 26.21
C ASP A 694 -30.79 20.22 24.97
N VAL A 695 -32.13 20.23 25.02
CA VAL A 695 -32.96 20.00 23.83
C VAL A 695 -32.70 21.05 22.76
N ALA A 696 -32.45 22.31 23.12
CA ALA A 696 -32.10 23.34 22.16
C ALA A 696 -30.70 23.12 21.55
N LEU A 697 -29.72 22.66 22.34
CA LEU A 697 -28.37 22.31 21.89
C LEU A 697 -28.38 21.09 20.96
N LEU A 698 -29.02 19.99 21.35
CA LEU A 698 -29.14 18.79 20.51
C LEU A 698 -29.86 19.10 19.20
N LYS A 699 -30.96 19.88 19.26
CA LYS A 699 -31.64 20.34 18.04
C LYS A 699 -30.73 21.20 17.15
N LYS A 700 -29.92 22.08 17.74
CA LYS A 700 -28.97 22.92 17.01
C LYS A 700 -27.90 22.06 16.32
N TYR A 701 -27.37 21.05 17.01
CA TYR A 701 -26.43 20.07 16.45
C TYR A 701 -27.03 19.27 15.28
N LEU A 702 -28.22 18.68 15.46
CA LEU A 702 -28.92 17.90 14.42
C LEU A 702 -29.35 18.73 13.21
N LEU A 703 -29.41 20.06 13.35
CA LEU A 703 -29.61 21.01 12.25
C LEU A 703 -28.29 21.43 11.55
N GLY A 704 -27.18 20.72 11.83
CA GLY A 704 -25.89 20.91 11.17
C GLY A 704 -25.04 22.05 11.71
N ASN A 705 -25.34 22.57 12.90
CA ASN A 705 -24.53 23.63 13.52
C ASN A 705 -23.47 23.04 14.45
N THR A 706 -22.27 23.60 14.41
CA THR A 706 -21.25 23.35 15.45
C THR A 706 -21.69 23.92 16.81
N LEU A 707 -21.30 23.21 17.87
CA LEU A 707 -21.44 23.61 19.26
C LEU A 707 -20.04 23.79 19.87
N GLU A 708 -19.97 24.60 20.93
CA GLU A 708 -18.74 24.78 21.73
C GLU A 708 -18.59 23.69 22.81
N TYR A 709 -19.55 22.77 22.88
CA TYR A 709 -19.65 21.71 23.88
C TYR A 709 -19.31 20.34 23.28
N ASP A 710 -18.71 19.48 24.09
CA ASP A 710 -18.57 18.05 23.80
C ASP A 710 -19.95 17.37 23.92
N ILE A 711 -20.45 16.91 22.78
CA ILE A 711 -21.78 16.33 22.59
C ILE A 711 -21.90 14.86 23.03
N SER A 712 -20.87 14.27 23.65
CA SER A 712 -20.93 12.88 24.13
C SER A 712 -22.13 12.60 25.06
N ALA A 713 -22.58 13.59 25.82
CA ALA A 713 -23.80 13.53 26.65
C ALA A 713 -25.11 13.49 25.87
N ALA A 714 -25.09 13.73 24.56
CA ALA A 714 -26.27 13.67 23.71
C ALA A 714 -26.58 12.25 23.20
N ASP A 715 -25.68 11.27 23.36
CA ASP A 715 -25.97 9.87 23.08
C ASP A 715 -26.84 9.30 24.22
N MET A 716 -28.15 9.22 23.97
CA MET A 716 -29.15 8.80 24.96
C MET A 716 -29.41 7.29 24.93
N ASN A 717 -28.88 6.56 23.95
CA ASN A 717 -29.12 5.13 23.75
C ASN A 717 -27.85 4.25 23.85
N SER A 718 -26.67 4.89 23.94
CA SER A 718 -25.32 4.31 23.99
C SER A 718 -24.86 3.58 22.70
N ASP A 719 -25.41 3.93 21.54
CA ASP A 719 -25.02 3.37 20.23
C ASP A 719 -23.89 4.12 19.51
N LYS A 720 -23.44 5.25 20.08
CA LYS A 720 -22.35 6.14 19.61
C LYS A 720 -22.67 6.97 18.38
N ASN A 721 -23.90 6.94 17.89
CA ASN A 721 -24.43 7.93 16.96
C ASN A 721 -25.24 8.97 17.77
N ILE A 722 -25.35 10.19 17.24
CA ILE A 722 -26.15 11.25 17.85
C ILE A 722 -27.14 11.71 16.79
N ASP A 723 -28.36 11.18 16.87
CA ASP A 723 -29.37 11.32 15.82
C ASP A 723 -30.78 11.69 16.34
N ALA A 724 -31.81 11.48 15.51
CA ALA A 724 -33.19 11.80 15.85
C ALA A 724 -33.78 10.90 16.97
N LEU A 725 -33.22 9.72 17.20
CA LEU A 725 -33.57 8.81 18.29
C LEU A 725 -33.18 9.41 19.63
N ASP A 726 -31.97 9.96 19.74
CA ASP A 726 -31.50 10.62 20.96
C ASP A 726 -32.33 11.85 21.30
N PHE A 727 -32.65 12.65 20.28
CA PHE A 727 -33.54 13.80 20.45
C PHE A 727 -34.94 13.40 20.92
N ALA A 728 -35.45 12.23 20.50
CA ALA A 728 -36.70 11.69 21.01
C ALA A 728 -36.58 11.17 22.45
N LEU A 729 -35.46 10.54 22.81
CA LEU A 729 -35.19 10.02 24.16
C LEU A 729 -34.98 11.15 25.17
N LEU A 730 -34.19 12.18 24.84
CA LEU A 730 -33.99 13.37 25.68
C LEU A 730 -35.32 14.10 25.95
N LYS A 731 -36.13 14.30 24.90
CA LYS A 731 -37.49 14.85 25.07
C LYS A 731 -38.39 13.98 25.92
N LYS A 732 -38.31 12.66 25.79
CA LYS A 732 -39.10 11.73 26.60
C LYS A 732 -38.70 11.81 28.07
N ALA A 733 -37.40 11.90 28.36
CA ALA A 733 -36.88 12.06 29.73
C ALA A 733 -37.44 13.32 30.39
N LEU A 734 -37.38 14.47 29.71
CA LEU A 734 -37.92 15.75 30.18
C LEU A 734 -39.44 15.76 30.40
N LEU A 735 -40.19 15.00 29.61
CA LEU A 735 -41.65 14.85 29.77
C LEU A 735 -42.03 13.83 30.85
N SER A 736 -41.04 13.22 31.52
CA SER A 736 -41.22 12.23 32.59
C SER A 736 -40.65 12.65 33.95
N GLN A 737 -40.17 13.90 34.08
CA GLN A 737 -39.77 14.53 35.33
C GLN A 737 -40.97 15.18 36.05
#